data_AF-A0A4W3HU38-F1
#
_entry.id   AF-A0A4W3HU38-F1
#
_cell.length_a   1.000
_cell.length_b   1.000
_cell.length_c   1.000
_cell.angle_alpha   90.00
_cell.angle_beta   90.00
_cell.angle_gamma   90.00
#
_symmetry.space_group_name_H-M   'P 1'
#
loop_
_entity.id
_entity.type
_entity.pdbx_description
1 polymer ?
#
loop_
_entity_poly.entity_id
_entity_poly.type
_entity_poly.pdbx_seq_one_letter_code
_entity_poly.pdbx_strand_id
1 'polypeptide(L)'
;MKAVKRSVQQLFLILASNPSERELNRLKPLYLPSIDDDLFPSNTLCFNDRSSSHSKRNVVALSKEFTFLVDLHMCHLAGDTYQQIIYLKLLPEEIRPKMLSEVTEELLNESILQSCPYADQCEFRGAFHDLLVSPCFRAGLVSLLRSQFNGEISQDEALADCDRVFSNIEILCYEKLETFLRCGDKDLTETSREKHVFTKKSNTGSCVVYLEHKDNIQFHQKTAIIHSLSTEINLLLKNILSTNSVLILIMMLSCKKANDIQKLLEDRGIHETSSESQISLEPPNPGDLIPEILIHTLEMDFMHNFILGEYVGYKEDKSEHYVYAVIIELFDDKELEQTPILRRYKIKVGTDSTIDVTHLDLYKFVRFKQPQEEDKDFDPNKFPRLEDTCLVFGERHSPNDHSKRNSPNDRPFDELATIWKLPKEYREKAIRRLYLKWHPDKNLEQTEQATRLCQYMAEKIQLLQKGGRTFSTDFSKWNREARGQRESRSRYQKHGWRNEGWGWAGGQDGARPDKAEGQRWFKQSQCDLAAASHDLGRRATEWVYYKVHQAVEKALIATNYAKRGELISGTISVLARQVSAFSPDLANLESLVSDLRELGVDSKKTQYPNCWPQSLIPNQVFQTKATDEQKVLNIAQDILDKVETYLS
;
A
#
# COMPACT_ATOMS: atom_id res chain seq x y z
N MET A 1 -5.06 6.38 64.28
CA MET A 1 -4.30 6.40 63.00
C MET A 1 -3.08 7.31 62.92
N LYS A 2 -3.02 8.50 63.54
CA LYS A 2 -1.84 9.40 63.42
C LYS A 2 -0.51 8.75 63.82
N ALA A 3 -0.48 8.01 64.93
CA ALA A 3 0.70 7.29 65.39
C ALA A 3 1.14 6.20 64.39
N VAL A 4 0.20 5.39 63.90
CA VAL A 4 0.43 4.35 62.89
C VAL A 4 1.05 4.94 61.61
N LYS A 5 0.48 6.02 61.07
CA LYS A 5 0.98 6.70 59.87
C LYS A 5 2.42 7.19 60.05
N ARG A 6 2.78 7.69 61.24
CA ARG A 6 4.17 8.04 61.60
C ARG A 6 5.09 6.84 61.76
N SER A 7 4.60 5.73 62.32
CA SER A 7 5.38 4.49 62.41
C SER A 7 5.70 3.93 61.02
N VAL A 8 4.75 3.96 60.09
CA VAL A 8 4.98 3.57 58.69
C VAL A 8 6.03 4.46 58.03
N GLN A 9 5.97 5.77 58.26
CA GLN A 9 7.02 6.70 57.80
C GLN A 9 8.41 6.24 58.25
N GLN A 10 8.58 6.03 59.56
CA GLN A 10 9.86 5.68 60.15
C GLN A 10 10.34 4.29 59.72
N LEU A 11 9.43 3.32 59.58
CA LEU A 11 9.73 1.99 59.05
C LEU A 11 10.43 2.11 57.69
N PHE A 12 9.82 2.80 56.72
CA PHE A 12 10.39 2.90 55.39
C PHE A 12 11.69 3.73 55.35
N LEU A 13 11.84 4.73 56.21
CA LEU A 13 13.11 5.47 56.34
C LEU A 13 14.25 4.60 56.90
N ILE A 14 13.96 3.75 57.88
CA ILE A 14 14.93 2.78 58.43
C ILE A 14 15.31 1.74 57.37
N LEU A 15 14.32 1.16 56.67
CA LEU A 15 14.57 0.18 55.60
C LEU A 15 15.39 0.78 54.45
N ALA A 16 15.19 2.07 54.14
CA ALA A 16 15.97 2.77 53.13
C ALA A 16 17.44 2.96 53.57
N SER A 17 17.66 3.29 54.85
CA SER A 17 19.00 3.60 55.38
C SER A 17 19.81 2.36 55.77
N ASN A 18 19.16 1.28 56.19
CA ASN A 18 19.81 0.07 56.74
C ASN A 18 19.33 -1.20 56.01
N PRO A 19 20.07 -1.70 55.00
CA PRO A 19 19.70 -2.90 54.27
C PRO A 19 19.56 -4.17 55.13
N SER A 20 20.29 -4.26 56.25
CA SER A 20 20.20 -5.39 57.19
C SER A 20 18.85 -5.50 57.90
N GLU A 21 18.05 -4.42 57.95
CA GLU A 21 16.71 -4.45 58.55
C GLU A 21 15.64 -5.01 57.61
N ARG A 22 16.01 -5.37 56.37
CA ARG A 22 15.10 -5.94 55.36
C ARG A 22 14.90 -7.46 55.52
N GLU A 23 15.48 -8.07 56.55
CA GLU A 23 15.34 -9.50 56.81
C GLU A 23 13.89 -9.88 57.15
N LEU A 24 13.34 -10.87 56.44
CA LEU A 24 11.95 -11.32 56.59
C LEU A 24 11.58 -11.66 58.04
N ASN A 25 12.49 -12.31 58.77
CA ASN A 25 12.26 -12.73 60.16
C ASN A 25 12.13 -11.56 61.14
N ARG A 26 12.70 -10.39 60.82
CA ARG A 26 12.60 -9.17 61.64
C ARG A 26 11.31 -8.42 61.39
N LEU A 27 10.82 -8.50 60.16
CA LEU A 27 9.65 -7.75 59.70
C LEU A 27 8.34 -8.53 59.89
N LYS A 28 8.39 -9.87 59.94
CA LYS A 28 7.19 -10.69 60.08
C LYS A 28 6.78 -10.82 61.56
N PRO A 29 5.51 -10.54 61.93
CA PRO A 29 4.40 -10.11 61.08
C PRO A 29 4.36 -8.57 60.90
N LEU A 30 4.23 -8.11 59.65
CA LEU A 30 4.06 -6.69 59.32
C LEU A 30 2.60 -6.40 59.01
N TYR A 31 2.05 -5.37 59.66
CA TYR A 31 0.72 -4.84 59.37
C TYR A 31 0.85 -3.41 58.84
N LEU A 32 0.09 -3.09 57.80
CA LEU A 32 0.05 -1.77 57.20
C LEU A 32 -1.40 -1.25 57.14
N PRO A 33 -1.57 0.09 57.15
CA PRO A 33 -2.90 0.71 57.12
C PRO A 33 -3.55 0.68 55.72
N SER A 34 -4.83 0.33 55.66
CA SER A 34 -5.66 0.43 54.46
C SER A 34 -6.23 1.85 54.25
N ILE A 35 -6.88 2.07 53.11
CA ILE A 35 -7.63 3.31 52.81
C ILE A 35 -8.79 3.56 53.79
N ASP A 36 -9.33 2.51 54.39
CA ASP A 36 -10.42 2.57 55.38
C ASP A 36 -9.90 2.81 56.81
N ASP A 37 -8.60 3.13 56.96
CA ASP A 37 -7.93 3.41 58.22
C ASP A 37 -7.84 2.20 59.19
N ASP A 38 -8.00 0.97 58.67
CA ASP A 38 -7.82 -0.29 59.39
C ASP A 38 -6.43 -0.92 59.13
N LEU A 39 -5.96 -1.79 60.04
CA LEU A 39 -4.66 -2.48 59.91
C LEU A 39 -4.84 -3.91 59.38
N PHE A 40 -4.16 -4.22 58.28
CA PHE A 40 -4.15 -5.55 57.67
C PHE A 40 -2.73 -6.10 57.53
N PRO A 41 -2.56 -7.43 57.49
CA PRO A 41 -1.28 -8.02 57.10
C PRO A 41 -0.80 -7.41 55.78
N SER A 42 0.46 -7.01 55.73
CA SER A 42 1.00 -6.24 54.61
C SER A 42 0.85 -6.95 53.25
N ASN A 43 0.98 -8.28 53.21
CA ASN A 43 0.83 -9.09 51.99
C ASN A 43 -0.62 -9.32 51.53
N THR A 44 -1.63 -8.95 52.31
CA THR A 44 -3.04 -9.01 51.90
C THR A 44 -3.50 -7.71 51.25
N LEU A 45 -2.72 -6.63 51.40
CA LEU A 45 -3.04 -5.34 50.81
C LEU A 45 -2.62 -5.26 49.35
N CYS A 46 -3.34 -4.43 48.60
CA CYS A 46 -3.02 -4.08 47.22
C CYS A 46 -2.57 -2.61 47.12
N PHE A 47 -1.56 -2.34 46.30
CA PHE A 47 -1.16 -0.98 45.94
C PHE A 47 -1.59 -0.68 44.50
N ASN A 48 -2.30 0.44 44.29
CA ASN A 48 -2.79 0.84 42.97
C ASN A 48 -1.70 1.57 42.16
N ASP A 49 -0.76 0.78 41.63
CA ASP A 49 0.31 1.24 40.75
C ASP A 49 -0.16 1.58 39.32
N ARG A 50 -1.43 1.28 38.99
CA ARG A 50 -2.07 1.65 37.72
C ARG A 50 -2.76 3.03 37.77
N SER A 51 -2.68 3.74 38.88
CA SER A 51 -3.32 5.05 39.05
C SER A 51 -2.59 6.15 38.26
N SER A 52 -3.32 6.85 37.38
CA SER A 52 -2.80 8.01 36.64
C SER A 52 -3.69 9.23 36.89
N SER A 53 -3.13 10.43 36.75
CA SER A 53 -3.80 11.71 37.03
C SER A 53 -5.09 11.93 36.25
N HIS A 54 -5.26 11.24 35.11
CA HIS A 54 -6.42 11.38 34.22
C HIS A 54 -7.29 10.13 34.12
N SER A 55 -6.86 8.99 34.67
CA SER A 55 -7.69 7.78 34.75
C SER A 55 -7.52 7.11 36.12
N LYS A 56 -8.22 7.62 37.12
CA LYS A 56 -8.53 6.80 38.30
C LYS A 56 -9.54 5.76 37.83
N ARG A 57 -9.07 4.62 37.33
CA ARG A 57 -9.91 3.43 37.18
C ARG A 57 -10.75 3.32 38.45
N ASN A 58 -12.07 3.19 38.28
CA ASN A 58 -13.03 3.45 39.33
C ASN A 58 -12.62 2.77 40.65
N VAL A 59 -11.99 3.52 41.55
CA VAL A 59 -11.38 2.98 42.78
C VAL A 59 -12.46 2.38 43.66
N VAL A 60 -13.68 2.93 43.59
CA VAL A 60 -14.88 2.42 44.26
C VAL A 60 -15.31 1.06 43.70
N ALA A 61 -15.16 0.83 42.40
CA ALA A 61 -15.42 -0.49 41.82
C ALA A 61 -14.36 -1.50 42.26
N LEU A 62 -13.08 -1.09 42.27
CA LEU A 62 -11.97 -1.93 42.68
C LEU A 62 -11.96 -2.25 44.18
N SER A 63 -12.46 -1.34 45.02
CA SER A 63 -12.51 -1.54 46.49
C SER A 63 -13.48 -2.63 46.92
N LYS A 64 -14.35 -3.12 46.02
CA LYS A 64 -15.19 -4.30 46.26
C LYS A 64 -14.36 -5.59 46.28
N GLU A 65 -13.24 -5.63 45.56
CA GLU A 65 -12.42 -6.83 45.37
C GLU A 65 -11.07 -6.75 46.09
N PHE A 66 -10.52 -5.55 46.24
CA PHE A 66 -9.19 -5.33 46.79
C PHE A 66 -9.24 -4.42 48.02
N THR A 67 -8.51 -4.81 49.07
CA THR A 67 -8.21 -3.92 50.19
C THR A 67 -6.96 -3.11 49.84
N PHE A 68 -7.14 -1.83 49.56
CA PHE A 68 -6.03 -0.97 49.15
C PHE A 68 -5.22 -0.45 50.34
N LEU A 69 -3.90 -0.47 50.20
CA LEU A 69 -2.97 0.24 51.07
C LEU A 69 -3.29 1.74 51.03
N VAL A 70 -3.24 2.42 52.18
CA VAL A 70 -3.35 3.87 52.22
C VAL A 70 -2.25 4.51 51.37
N ASP A 71 -2.56 5.61 50.70
CA ASP A 71 -1.54 6.41 50.01
C ASP A 71 -0.40 6.76 50.98
N LEU A 72 0.83 6.36 50.66
CA LEU A 72 1.98 6.55 51.55
C LEU A 72 2.28 8.04 51.77
N HIS A 73 1.79 8.93 50.92
CA HIS A 73 1.79 10.37 51.18
C HIS A 73 1.07 10.73 52.49
N MET A 74 -0.05 10.06 52.78
CA MET A 74 -0.79 10.20 54.03
C MET A 74 -0.01 9.66 55.23
N CYS A 75 0.99 8.82 54.98
CA CYS A 75 2.00 8.37 55.94
C CYS A 75 3.23 9.29 55.99
N HIS A 76 3.14 10.52 55.50
CA HIS A 76 4.24 11.50 55.49
C HIS A 76 5.48 11.06 54.68
N LEU A 77 5.29 10.15 53.72
CA LEU A 77 6.32 9.81 52.73
C LEU A 77 6.12 10.65 51.45
N ALA A 78 7.03 10.49 50.50
CA ALA A 78 6.92 11.15 49.20
C ALA A 78 5.59 10.79 48.52
N GLY A 79 4.92 11.79 47.97
CA GLY A 79 3.64 11.61 47.26
C GLY A 79 3.77 11.09 45.83
N ASP A 80 5.00 10.93 45.33
CA ASP A 80 5.27 10.40 44.01
C ASP A 80 5.08 8.86 43.98
N THR A 81 4.24 8.37 43.06
CA THR A 81 3.90 6.95 42.94
C THR A 81 5.14 6.07 42.73
N TYR A 82 6.13 6.52 41.96
CA TYR A 82 7.35 5.74 41.74
C TYR A 82 8.17 5.60 43.03
N GLN A 83 8.29 6.68 43.79
CA GLN A 83 8.96 6.64 45.09
C GLN A 83 8.23 5.74 46.09
N GLN A 84 6.89 5.72 46.06
CA GLN A 84 6.09 4.79 46.86
C GLN A 84 6.35 3.33 46.47
N ILE A 85 6.41 3.02 45.17
CA ILE A 85 6.77 1.68 44.68
C ILE A 85 8.18 1.30 45.14
N ILE A 86 9.14 2.22 45.10
CA ILE A 86 10.51 1.98 45.60
C ILE A 86 10.46 1.61 47.09
N TYR A 87 9.72 2.35 47.92
CA TYR A 87 9.56 2.03 49.33
C TYR A 87 8.97 0.63 49.53
N LEU A 88 7.90 0.29 48.81
CA LEU A 88 7.28 -1.03 48.89
C LEU A 88 8.25 -2.14 48.47
N LYS A 89 9.08 -1.92 47.46
CA LYS A 89 10.12 -2.87 47.02
C LYS A 89 11.26 -3.07 48.03
N LEU A 90 11.36 -2.25 49.08
CA LEU A 90 12.30 -2.51 50.19
C LEU A 90 11.83 -3.68 51.07
N LEU A 91 10.55 -4.04 51.01
CA LEU A 91 9.99 -5.18 51.73
C LEU A 91 10.26 -6.50 50.99
N PRO A 92 10.61 -7.58 51.72
CA PRO A 92 10.64 -8.94 51.17
C PRO A 92 9.35 -9.31 50.45
N GLU A 93 9.46 -10.10 49.39
CA GLU A 93 8.35 -10.44 48.49
C GLU A 93 7.14 -11.03 49.25
N GLU A 94 7.40 -11.84 50.28
CA GLU A 94 6.39 -12.59 51.03
C GLU A 94 5.50 -11.70 51.92
N ILE A 95 5.97 -10.50 52.26
CA ILE A 95 5.25 -9.52 53.09
C ILE A 95 4.94 -8.22 52.35
N ARG A 96 5.35 -8.09 51.09
CA ARG A 96 5.10 -6.91 50.28
C ARG A 96 3.62 -6.82 49.88
N PRO A 97 2.97 -5.64 49.95
CA PRO A 97 1.67 -5.44 49.33
C PRO A 97 1.74 -5.76 47.83
N LYS A 98 0.71 -6.41 47.29
CA LYS A 98 0.67 -6.80 45.88
C LYS A 98 0.41 -5.58 45.00
N MET A 99 1.11 -5.46 43.88
CA MET A 99 0.81 -4.40 42.91
C MET A 99 -0.47 -4.77 42.15
N LEU A 100 -1.34 -3.78 41.87
CA LEU A 100 -2.56 -4.03 41.12
C LEU A 100 -2.24 -4.57 39.72
N SER A 101 -1.15 -4.12 39.11
CA SER A 101 -0.66 -4.65 37.83
C SER A 101 -0.23 -6.12 37.86
N GLU A 102 0.20 -6.65 39.00
CA GLU A 102 0.63 -8.05 39.16
C GLU A 102 -0.55 -9.01 39.30
N VAL A 103 -1.70 -8.52 39.78
CA VAL A 103 -2.90 -9.33 40.06
C VAL A 103 -4.02 -9.10 39.04
N THR A 104 -3.85 -8.18 38.10
CA THR A 104 -4.86 -7.89 37.07
C THR A 104 -4.29 -7.87 35.65
N GLU A 105 -5.07 -8.44 34.74
CA GLU A 105 -4.88 -8.37 33.28
C GLU A 105 -5.80 -7.30 32.68
N GLU A 106 -5.38 -6.64 31.60
CA GLU A 106 -6.21 -5.68 30.88
C GLU A 106 -6.69 -6.29 29.56
N LEU A 107 -8.02 -6.42 29.41
CA LEU A 107 -8.66 -7.09 28.29
C LEU A 107 -9.48 -6.12 27.45
N LEU A 108 -9.63 -6.44 26.16
CA LEU A 108 -10.52 -5.74 25.25
C LEU A 108 -11.98 -6.10 25.55
N ASN A 109 -12.85 -5.09 25.56
CA ASN A 109 -14.29 -5.30 25.65
C ASN A 109 -14.85 -5.67 24.27
N GLU A 110 -14.83 -6.97 23.95
CA GLU A 110 -15.28 -7.48 22.64
C GLU A 110 -16.79 -7.26 22.42
N SER A 111 -17.59 -7.19 23.49
CA SER A 111 -19.05 -7.07 23.44
C SER A 111 -19.56 -5.74 22.88
N ILE A 112 -18.74 -4.69 22.90
CA ILE A 112 -19.10 -3.35 22.42
C ILE A 112 -18.48 -3.01 21.07
N LEU A 113 -17.68 -3.91 20.50
CA LEU A 113 -16.96 -3.66 19.26
C LEU A 113 -17.95 -3.46 18.11
N GLN A 114 -17.93 -2.25 17.54
CA GLN A 114 -18.66 -1.90 16.33
C GLN A 114 -17.68 -1.84 15.18
N SER A 115 -17.94 -2.61 14.13
CA SER A 115 -17.13 -2.64 12.91
C SER A 115 -16.93 -1.23 12.36
N CYS A 116 -15.73 -0.94 11.86
CA CYS A 116 -15.45 0.32 11.18
C CYS A 116 -16.49 0.57 10.06
N PRO A 117 -17.06 1.80 9.93
CA PRO A 117 -18.03 2.13 8.89
C PRO A 117 -17.52 1.85 7.46
N TYR A 118 -16.21 1.86 7.28
CA TYR A 118 -15.53 1.69 5.99
C TYR A 118 -14.98 0.27 5.77
N ALA A 119 -15.03 -0.61 6.78
CA ALA A 119 -14.50 -1.98 6.72
C ALA A 119 -13.13 -2.06 6.01
N ASP A 120 -13.03 -2.86 4.93
CA ASP A 120 -11.79 -3.05 4.16
C ASP A 120 -11.35 -1.81 3.37
N GLN A 121 -12.26 -0.85 3.14
CA GLN A 121 -12.00 0.42 2.45
C GLN A 121 -11.60 1.54 3.43
N CYS A 122 -11.32 1.21 4.69
CA CYS A 122 -10.88 2.17 5.68
C CYS A 122 -9.47 2.70 5.36
N GLU A 123 -9.37 3.89 4.76
CA GLU A 123 -8.09 4.55 4.45
C GLU A 123 -7.18 4.70 5.69
N PHE A 124 -7.77 4.93 6.86
CA PHE A 124 -7.02 5.05 8.11
C PHE A 124 -6.28 3.76 8.48
N ARG A 125 -6.94 2.61 8.37
CA ARG A 125 -6.34 1.28 8.58
C ARG A 125 -5.42 0.91 7.42
N GLY A 126 -5.85 1.19 6.19
CA GLY A 126 -5.10 0.98 4.95
C GLY A 126 -3.72 1.63 5.03
N ALA A 127 -3.63 2.89 5.46
CA ALA A 127 -2.37 3.60 5.57
C ALA A 127 -1.31 2.89 6.44
N PHE A 128 -1.70 2.19 7.52
CA PHE A 128 -0.76 1.40 8.31
C PHE A 128 -0.47 0.03 7.69
N HIS A 129 -1.49 -0.62 7.15
CA HIS A 129 -1.36 -1.92 6.50
C HIS A 129 -0.47 -1.83 5.25
N ASP A 130 -0.76 -0.90 4.35
CA ASP A 130 -0.02 -0.66 3.10
C ASP A 130 1.45 -0.34 3.38
N LEU A 131 1.72 0.43 4.43
CA LEU A 131 3.08 0.73 4.84
C LEU A 131 3.84 -0.52 5.32
N LEU A 132 3.21 -1.39 6.13
CA LEU A 132 3.85 -2.61 6.64
C LEU A 132 4.09 -3.65 5.54
N VAL A 133 3.18 -3.75 4.58
CA VAL A 133 3.28 -4.70 3.46
C VAL A 133 4.19 -4.17 2.35
N SER A 134 4.45 -2.86 2.32
CA SER A 134 5.32 -2.23 1.32
C SER A 134 6.74 -2.83 1.31
N PRO A 135 7.28 -3.13 0.12
CA PRO A 135 8.65 -3.64 0.02
C PRO A 135 9.72 -2.65 0.44
N CYS A 136 9.48 -1.34 0.34
CA CYS A 136 10.39 -0.33 0.90
C CYS A 136 10.50 -0.46 2.43
N PHE A 137 9.38 -0.69 3.13
CA PHE A 137 9.41 -0.87 4.58
C PHE A 137 10.12 -2.17 4.96
N ARG A 138 9.85 -3.25 4.23
CA ARG A 138 10.52 -4.54 4.42
C ARG A 138 12.03 -4.47 4.17
N ALA A 139 12.45 -3.88 3.05
CA ALA A 139 13.86 -3.66 2.73
C ALA A 139 14.52 -2.77 3.79
N GLY A 140 13.80 -1.77 4.28
CA GLY A 140 14.25 -0.92 5.36
C GLY A 140 14.47 -1.67 6.68
N LEU A 141 13.55 -2.57 7.06
CA LEU A 141 13.67 -3.37 8.28
C LEU A 141 14.84 -4.38 8.18
N VAL A 142 15.05 -4.99 7.02
CA VAL A 142 16.21 -5.84 6.74
C VAL A 142 17.51 -5.05 6.86
N SER A 143 17.57 -3.87 6.25
CA SER A 143 18.75 -3.00 6.28
C SER A 143 19.04 -2.51 7.71
N LEU A 144 18.00 -2.19 8.48
CA LEU A 144 18.11 -1.84 9.89
C LEU A 144 18.67 -2.99 10.73
N LEU A 145 18.15 -4.22 10.55
CA LEU A 145 18.65 -5.41 11.23
C LEU A 145 20.13 -5.64 10.90
N ARG A 146 20.47 -5.66 9.62
CA ARG A 146 21.85 -5.90 9.18
C ARG A 146 22.80 -4.81 9.66
N SER A 147 22.40 -3.54 9.58
CA SER A 147 23.20 -2.42 10.07
C SER A 147 23.48 -2.53 11.57
N GLN A 148 22.47 -2.91 12.37
CA GLN A 148 22.66 -3.10 13.82
C GLN A 148 23.72 -4.16 14.14
N PHE A 149 23.73 -5.26 13.38
CA PHE A 149 24.66 -6.36 13.58
C PHE A 149 25.91 -6.23 12.68
N ASN A 150 26.24 -5.04 12.18
CA ASN A 150 27.39 -4.78 11.32
C ASN A 150 27.51 -5.75 10.12
N GLY A 151 26.37 -6.24 9.61
CA GLY A 151 26.30 -7.19 8.50
C GLY A 151 26.55 -8.65 8.87
N GLU A 152 26.70 -9.01 10.15
CA GLU A 152 26.86 -10.41 10.60
C GLU A 152 25.62 -11.27 10.28
N ILE A 153 24.43 -10.67 10.36
CA ILE A 153 23.19 -11.33 9.92
C ILE A 153 23.15 -11.32 8.39
N SER A 154 22.93 -12.51 7.81
CA SER A 154 22.78 -12.67 6.37
C SER A 154 21.49 -12.01 5.84
N GLN A 155 21.46 -11.67 4.56
CA GLN A 155 20.27 -11.10 3.94
C GLN A 155 19.05 -12.03 4.02
N ASP A 156 19.27 -13.32 3.78
CA ASP A 156 18.21 -14.33 3.79
C ASP A 156 17.63 -14.53 5.19
N GLU A 157 18.48 -14.53 6.21
CA GLU A 157 18.06 -14.63 7.61
C GLU A 157 17.22 -13.42 8.03
N ALA A 158 17.69 -12.20 7.73
CA ALA A 158 16.93 -10.98 8.02
C ALA A 158 15.59 -10.93 7.27
N LEU A 159 15.56 -11.40 6.01
CA LEU A 159 14.34 -11.49 5.21
C LEU A 159 13.34 -12.50 5.78
N ALA A 160 13.83 -13.67 6.24
CA ALA A 160 13.00 -14.70 6.85
C ALA A 160 12.40 -14.21 8.19
N ASP A 161 13.18 -13.49 8.99
CA ASP A 161 12.69 -12.85 10.20
C ASP A 161 11.60 -11.81 9.91
N CYS A 162 11.79 -10.98 8.88
CA CYS A 162 10.78 -10.02 8.43
C CYS A 162 9.50 -10.72 7.95
N ASP A 163 9.59 -11.76 7.11
CA ASP A 163 8.43 -12.55 6.66
C ASP A 163 7.61 -13.08 7.83
N ARG A 164 8.32 -13.65 8.81
CA ARG A 164 7.69 -14.19 10.02
C ARG A 164 6.97 -13.10 10.78
N VAL A 165 7.54 -11.90 10.92
CA VAL A 165 6.89 -10.78 11.60
C VAL A 165 5.60 -10.38 10.87
N PHE A 166 5.68 -10.10 9.57
CA PHE A 166 4.53 -9.56 8.83
C PHE A 166 3.41 -10.59 8.65
N SER A 167 3.74 -11.89 8.56
CA SER A 167 2.74 -12.97 8.54
C SER A 167 2.01 -13.13 9.89
N ASN A 168 2.54 -12.53 10.96
CA ASN A 168 2.01 -12.65 12.33
C ASN A 168 1.42 -11.34 12.86
N ILE A 169 1.30 -10.28 12.05
CA ILE A 169 0.66 -9.02 12.45
C ILE A 169 -0.64 -8.86 11.68
N GLU A 170 -1.74 -8.70 12.41
CA GLU A 170 -3.04 -8.36 11.85
C GLU A 170 -3.50 -6.99 12.39
N ILE A 171 -3.99 -6.12 11.51
CA ILE A 171 -4.51 -4.79 11.90
C ILE A 171 -6.01 -4.74 11.64
N LEU A 172 -6.78 -4.53 12.70
CA LEU A 172 -8.23 -4.40 12.70
C LEU A 172 -8.65 -2.99 13.13
N CYS A 173 -9.74 -2.49 12.55
CA CYS A 173 -10.26 -1.15 12.81
C CYS A 173 -11.71 -1.21 13.29
N TYR A 174 -12.01 -0.47 14.36
CA TYR A 174 -13.32 -0.42 15.00
C TYR A 174 -13.72 1.01 15.32
N GLU A 175 -15.01 1.30 15.42
CA GLU A 175 -15.51 2.65 15.74
C GLU A 175 -15.07 3.11 17.14
N LYS A 176 -15.06 2.20 18.10
CA LYS A 176 -14.68 2.46 19.49
C LYS A 176 -13.94 1.27 20.09
N LEU A 177 -12.92 1.55 20.90
CA LEU A 177 -12.24 0.54 21.71
C LEU A 177 -12.37 0.86 23.20
N GLU A 178 -12.79 -0.12 24.00
CA GLU A 178 -12.70 -0.05 25.45
C GLU A 178 -12.00 -1.28 26.03
N THR A 179 -11.38 -1.08 27.19
CA THR A 179 -10.67 -2.12 27.92
C THR A 179 -11.08 -2.14 29.38
N PHE A 180 -11.15 -3.33 29.99
CA PHE A 180 -11.45 -3.52 31.40
C PHE A 180 -10.40 -4.41 32.08
N LEU A 181 -10.38 -4.43 33.40
CA LEU A 181 -9.50 -5.31 34.17
C LEU A 181 -10.14 -6.66 34.46
N ARG A 182 -9.37 -7.74 34.35
CA ARG A 182 -9.70 -9.08 34.84
C ARG A 182 -8.78 -9.45 36.00
N CYS A 183 -9.34 -10.05 37.05
CA CYS A 183 -8.60 -10.59 38.19
C CYS A 183 -8.91 -12.08 38.32
N GLY A 184 -7.94 -12.96 38.02
CA GLY A 184 -8.21 -14.40 37.89
C GLY A 184 -9.28 -14.64 36.82
N ASP A 185 -10.38 -15.30 37.19
CA ASP A 185 -11.51 -15.58 36.30
C ASP A 185 -12.62 -14.49 36.35
N LYS A 186 -12.43 -13.41 37.10
CA LYS A 186 -13.46 -12.38 37.33
C LYS A 186 -13.23 -11.12 36.50
N ASP A 187 -14.22 -10.77 35.70
CA ASP A 187 -14.24 -9.55 34.88
C ASP A 187 -14.73 -8.35 35.68
N LEU A 188 -13.90 -7.30 35.76
CA LEU A 188 -14.20 -6.05 36.46
C LEU A 188 -14.68 -5.00 35.44
N THR A 189 -15.82 -5.23 34.80
CA THR A 189 -16.35 -4.38 33.72
C THR A 189 -16.59 -2.92 34.13
N GLU A 190 -16.86 -2.66 35.41
CA GLU A 190 -16.96 -1.29 35.98
C GLU A 190 -15.64 -0.49 35.92
N THR A 191 -14.53 -1.13 35.54
CA THR A 191 -13.21 -0.51 35.34
C THR A 191 -12.93 -0.14 33.87
N SER A 192 -13.96 -0.16 33.03
CA SER A 192 -13.85 0.13 31.59
C SER A 192 -13.19 1.48 31.32
N ARG A 193 -12.34 1.52 30.28
CA ARG A 193 -11.61 2.71 29.83
C ARG A 193 -11.43 2.67 28.32
N GLU A 194 -11.70 3.79 27.67
CA GLU A 194 -11.48 4.01 26.24
C GLU A 194 -9.99 3.95 25.87
N LYS A 195 -9.68 3.41 24.69
CA LYS A 195 -8.33 3.36 24.11
C LYS A 195 -8.36 3.71 22.62
N HIS A 196 -7.20 4.15 22.12
CA HIS A 196 -6.99 4.38 20.69
C HIS A 196 -6.34 3.17 19.99
N VAL A 197 -5.60 2.37 20.75
CA VAL A 197 -4.92 1.17 20.28
C VAL A 197 -4.88 0.12 21.38
N PHE A 198 -5.11 -1.14 21.01
CA PHE A 198 -4.95 -2.29 21.89
C PHE A 198 -4.28 -3.42 21.11
N THR A 199 -3.36 -4.15 21.76
CA THR A 199 -2.68 -5.29 21.13
C THR A 199 -3.03 -6.56 21.90
N LYS A 200 -3.43 -7.59 21.17
CA LYS A 200 -3.75 -8.91 21.72
C LYS A 200 -2.81 -9.92 21.09
N LYS A 201 -2.06 -10.63 21.93
CA LYS A 201 -1.19 -11.72 21.48
C LYS A 201 -1.98 -13.02 21.51
N SER A 202 -1.90 -13.77 20.42
CA SER A 202 -2.43 -15.12 20.35
C SER A 202 -1.44 -16.11 20.98
N ASN A 203 -1.98 -17.22 21.49
CA ASN A 203 -1.19 -18.37 21.95
C ASN A 203 -0.35 -18.98 20.80
N THR A 204 -0.70 -18.71 19.55
CA THR A 204 0.02 -19.14 18.35
C THR A 204 1.21 -18.25 17.98
N GLY A 205 1.45 -17.15 18.71
CA GLY A 205 2.52 -16.19 18.44
C GLY A 205 2.16 -15.08 17.45
N SER A 206 0.93 -15.06 16.93
CA SER A 206 0.41 -13.93 16.15
C SER A 206 -0.02 -12.78 17.07
N CYS A 207 -0.01 -11.56 16.53
CA CYS A 207 -0.39 -10.33 17.20
C CYS A 207 -1.50 -9.65 16.40
N VAL A 208 -2.61 -9.36 17.07
CA VAL A 208 -3.72 -8.60 16.52
C VAL A 208 -3.71 -7.21 17.15
N VAL A 209 -3.64 -6.19 16.30
CA VAL A 209 -3.61 -4.78 16.64
C VAL A 209 -4.97 -4.17 16.33
N TYR A 210 -5.69 -3.79 17.38
CA TYR A 210 -7.00 -3.15 17.30
C TYR A 210 -6.81 -1.65 17.32
N LEU A 211 -7.40 -0.96 16.34
CA LEU A 211 -7.37 0.49 16.18
C LEU A 211 -8.77 1.09 16.35
N GLU A 212 -8.85 2.23 17.03
CA GLU A 212 -10.04 3.08 17.04
C GLU A 212 -10.02 3.97 15.77
N HIS A 213 -11.08 3.88 14.95
CA HIS A 213 -11.25 4.67 13.74
C HIS A 213 -11.45 6.14 14.09
N LYS A 214 -10.65 7.03 13.48
CA LYS A 214 -10.86 8.48 13.55
C LYS A 214 -10.58 9.13 12.21
N ASP A 215 -11.56 9.89 11.71
CA ASP A 215 -11.42 10.66 10.47
C ASP A 215 -10.31 11.73 10.58
N ASN A 216 -10.07 12.25 11.79
CA ASN A 216 -9.00 13.21 12.07
C ASN A 216 -8.21 12.84 13.32
N ILE A 217 -7.18 12.01 13.13
CA ILE A 217 -6.32 11.56 14.21
C ILE A 217 -5.38 12.67 14.71
N GLN A 218 -5.36 12.90 16.02
CA GLN A 218 -4.40 13.82 16.63
C GLN A 218 -2.99 13.23 16.60
N PHE A 219 -1.97 14.09 16.52
CA PHE A 219 -0.56 13.65 16.46
C PHE A 219 -0.20 12.64 17.56
N HIS A 220 -0.57 12.93 18.82
CA HIS A 220 -0.27 12.05 19.95
C HIS A 220 -0.95 10.67 19.85
N GLN A 221 -2.14 10.59 19.24
CA GLN A 221 -2.84 9.33 19.02
C GLN A 221 -2.15 8.51 17.94
N LYS A 222 -1.74 9.16 16.84
CA LYS A 222 -0.97 8.51 15.78
C LYS A 222 0.36 7.99 16.31
N THR A 223 1.05 8.78 17.12
CA THR A 223 2.30 8.35 17.79
C THR A 223 2.08 7.15 18.71
N ALA A 224 0.97 7.09 19.44
CA ALA A 224 0.65 5.94 20.29
C ALA A 224 0.47 4.65 19.47
N ILE A 225 -0.22 4.72 18.32
CA ILE A 225 -0.39 3.59 17.40
C ILE A 225 0.97 3.14 16.85
N ILE A 226 1.77 4.08 16.34
CA ILE A 226 3.11 3.81 15.80
C ILE A 226 4.00 3.15 16.86
N HIS A 227 3.97 3.68 18.09
CA HIS A 227 4.72 3.11 19.20
C HIS A 227 4.28 1.68 19.50
N SER A 228 2.96 1.42 19.58
CA SER A 228 2.42 0.07 19.76
C SER A 228 2.88 -0.89 18.66
N LEU A 229 2.76 -0.49 17.39
CA LEU A 229 3.24 -1.29 16.25
C LEU A 229 4.74 -1.59 16.35
N SER A 230 5.57 -0.58 16.64
CA SER A 230 7.03 -0.77 16.78
C SER A 230 7.38 -1.73 17.92
N THR A 231 6.62 -1.69 19.02
CA THR A 231 6.82 -2.56 20.18
C THR A 231 6.47 -4.00 19.81
N GLU A 232 5.33 -4.23 19.14
CA GLU A 232 4.92 -5.56 18.71
C GLU A 232 5.84 -6.14 17.62
N ILE A 233 6.31 -5.33 16.67
CA ILE A 233 7.32 -5.76 15.68
C ILE A 233 8.59 -6.22 16.39
N ASN A 234 9.13 -5.45 17.34
CA ASN A 234 10.33 -5.85 18.06
C ASN A 234 10.11 -7.13 18.89
N LEU A 235 8.93 -7.27 19.51
CA LEU A 235 8.57 -8.48 20.26
C LEU A 235 8.52 -9.72 19.35
N LEU A 236 7.97 -9.61 18.15
CA LEU A 236 7.95 -10.69 17.15
C LEU A 236 9.35 -11.02 16.60
N LEU A 237 10.24 -10.02 16.60
CA LEU A 237 11.68 -10.19 16.40
C LEU A 237 12.41 -10.67 17.66
N LYS A 238 11.70 -11.12 18.70
CA LYS A 238 12.28 -11.60 19.98
C LYS A 238 13.14 -10.56 20.71
N ASN A 239 12.80 -9.28 20.57
CA ASN A 239 13.49 -8.13 21.14
C ASN A 239 14.96 -8.01 20.71
N ILE A 240 15.31 -8.47 19.51
CA ILE A 240 16.69 -8.32 18.99
C ILE A 240 17.04 -6.87 18.65
N LEU A 241 16.06 -5.99 18.38
CA LEU A 241 16.36 -4.59 18.05
C LEU A 241 16.73 -3.81 19.32
N SER A 242 17.85 -3.09 19.23
CA SER A 242 18.31 -2.12 20.23
C SER A 242 17.37 -0.92 20.33
N THR A 243 17.48 -0.16 21.42
CA THR A 243 16.68 1.06 21.61
C THR A 243 16.84 2.05 20.45
N ASN A 244 18.05 2.21 19.91
CA ASN A 244 18.27 3.10 18.76
C ASN A 244 17.58 2.58 17.49
N SER A 245 17.66 1.28 17.22
CA SER A 245 17.00 0.68 16.07
C SER A 245 15.48 0.75 16.18
N VAL A 246 14.92 0.59 17.38
CA VAL A 246 13.48 0.79 17.62
C VAL A 246 13.06 2.25 17.33
N LEU A 247 13.90 3.24 17.66
CA LEU A 247 13.62 4.64 17.30
C LEU A 247 13.60 4.84 15.78
N ILE A 248 14.51 4.21 15.05
CA ILE A 248 14.51 4.27 13.57
C ILE A 248 13.26 3.59 13.02
N LEU A 249 12.86 2.43 13.56
CA LEU A 249 11.61 1.75 13.21
C LEU A 249 10.38 2.64 13.44
N ILE A 250 10.33 3.37 14.56
CA ILE A 250 9.27 4.35 14.85
C ILE A 250 9.24 5.44 13.78
N MET A 251 10.40 5.94 13.34
CA MET A 251 10.48 6.93 12.27
C MET A 251 10.02 6.36 10.93
N MET A 252 10.37 5.11 10.60
CA MET A 252 9.91 4.43 9.38
C MET A 252 8.39 4.30 9.37
N LEU A 253 7.79 3.89 10.48
CA LEU A 253 6.33 3.79 10.67
C LEU A 253 5.62 5.17 10.66
N SER A 254 6.38 6.25 10.79
CA SER A 254 5.86 7.62 10.72
C SER A 254 5.85 8.19 9.30
N CYS A 255 6.52 7.54 8.34
CA CYS A 255 6.58 7.98 6.95
C CYS A 255 5.17 7.98 6.32
N LYS A 256 4.89 9.01 5.50
CA LYS A 256 3.62 9.09 4.77
C LYS A 256 3.64 8.24 3.51
N LYS A 257 4.80 8.15 2.86
CA LYS A 257 5.03 7.33 1.67
C LYS A 257 6.15 6.35 1.97
N ALA A 258 6.04 5.14 1.42
CA ALA A 258 7.06 4.12 1.62
C ALA A 258 8.44 4.54 1.06
N ASN A 259 8.47 5.32 -0.02
CA ASN A 259 9.72 5.85 -0.60
C ASN A 259 10.47 6.83 0.33
N ASP A 260 9.79 7.46 1.29
CA ASP A 260 10.45 8.35 2.26
C ASP A 260 11.35 7.56 3.24
N ILE A 261 11.13 6.24 3.36
CA ILE A 261 11.91 5.35 4.22
C ILE A 261 13.36 5.26 3.76
N GLN A 262 13.59 5.17 2.44
CA GLN A 262 14.94 5.08 1.88
C GLN A 262 15.77 6.30 2.29
N LYS A 263 15.24 7.51 2.05
CA LYS A 263 15.88 8.76 2.44
C LYS A 263 16.13 8.85 3.96
N LEU A 264 15.16 8.39 4.75
CA LEU A 264 15.30 8.32 6.21
C LEU A 264 16.48 7.42 6.63
N LEU A 265 16.65 6.26 6.00
CA LEU A 265 17.73 5.32 6.33
C LEU A 265 19.10 5.89 5.92
N GLU A 266 19.18 6.53 4.75
CA GLU A 266 20.37 7.26 4.28
C GLU A 266 20.79 8.35 5.27
N ASP A 267 19.84 9.18 5.72
CA ASP A 267 20.08 10.24 6.72
C ASP A 267 20.57 9.68 8.06
N ARG A 268 20.31 8.39 8.34
CA ARG A 268 20.76 7.67 9.54
C ARG A 268 22.02 6.85 9.33
N GLY A 269 22.63 6.89 8.13
CA GLY A 269 23.83 6.12 7.80
C GLY A 269 23.58 4.61 7.69
N ILE A 270 22.34 4.19 7.47
CA ILE A 270 21.99 2.80 7.22
C ILE A 270 22.03 2.57 5.72
N HIS A 271 23.02 1.81 5.28
CA HIS A 271 23.13 1.43 3.87
C HIS A 271 22.10 0.35 3.55
N GLU A 272 21.25 0.63 2.55
CA GLU A 272 20.42 -0.42 1.97
C GLU A 272 21.33 -1.48 1.36
N THR A 273 21.02 -2.72 1.68
CA THR A 273 21.80 -3.83 1.17
C THR A 273 21.52 -3.91 -0.31
N SER A 274 22.57 -3.70 -1.11
CA SER A 274 22.56 -3.76 -2.56
C SER A 274 21.78 -4.99 -3.02
N SER A 275 20.49 -4.78 -3.30
CA SER A 275 19.73 -5.64 -4.18
C SER A 275 20.51 -5.66 -5.48
N GLU A 276 20.86 -6.84 -5.98
CA GLU A 276 21.19 -7.00 -7.39
C GLU A 276 20.14 -6.23 -8.19
N SER A 277 20.55 -5.09 -8.73
CA SER A 277 19.68 -4.02 -9.23
C SER A 277 18.54 -3.64 -8.27
N GLN A 278 18.73 -2.57 -7.48
CA GLN A 278 17.63 -1.62 -7.35
C GLN A 278 17.26 -1.20 -8.76
N ILE A 279 16.25 -1.89 -9.30
CA ILE A 279 15.62 -1.54 -10.56
C ILE A 279 15.05 -0.15 -10.30
N SER A 280 15.69 0.85 -10.91
CA SER A 280 15.31 2.26 -10.85
C SER A 280 13.81 2.40 -10.94
N LEU A 281 13.21 3.35 -10.21
CA LEU A 281 11.82 3.75 -10.41
C LEU A 281 11.65 4.52 -11.76
N GLU A 282 12.48 4.22 -12.75
CA GLU A 282 12.51 4.81 -14.07
C GLU A 282 12.35 3.70 -15.09
N PRO A 283 11.56 3.93 -16.15
CA PRO A 283 11.36 2.92 -17.17
C PRO A 283 12.73 2.58 -17.79
N PRO A 284 12.98 1.30 -18.13
CA PRO A 284 14.24 0.92 -18.74
C PRO A 284 14.48 1.79 -19.96
N ASN A 285 15.74 2.16 -20.21
CA ASN A 285 16.01 2.99 -21.36
C ASN A 285 15.65 2.18 -22.61
N PRO A 286 14.92 2.77 -23.57
CA PRO A 286 14.75 2.12 -24.86
C PRO A 286 16.15 1.78 -25.41
N GLY A 287 16.35 0.56 -25.88
CA GLY A 287 17.67 0.02 -26.29
C GLY A 287 18.33 -0.91 -25.28
N ASP A 288 17.93 -0.89 -24.00
CA ASP A 288 18.46 -1.81 -23.00
C ASP A 288 18.03 -3.26 -23.28
N LEU A 289 18.91 -4.23 -22.96
CA LEU A 289 18.59 -5.65 -23.06
C LEU A 289 17.46 -6.02 -22.10
N ILE A 290 16.45 -6.75 -22.58
CA ILE A 290 15.43 -7.35 -21.73
C ILE A 290 16.10 -8.51 -20.97
N PRO A 291 16.12 -8.47 -19.62
CA PRO A 291 16.70 -9.53 -18.82
C PRO A 291 16.09 -10.90 -19.14
N GLU A 292 16.92 -11.95 -19.14
CA GLU A 292 16.52 -13.31 -19.51
C GLU A 292 15.31 -13.80 -18.69
N ILE A 293 15.28 -13.44 -17.40
CA ILE A 293 14.19 -13.77 -16.49
C ILE A 293 12.84 -13.19 -16.92
N LEU A 294 12.81 -12.11 -17.72
CA LEU A 294 11.58 -11.45 -18.16
C LEU A 294 11.12 -11.90 -19.56
N ILE A 295 11.97 -12.56 -20.35
CA ILE A 295 11.68 -12.95 -21.74
C ILE A 295 10.41 -13.81 -21.84
N HIS A 296 10.11 -14.61 -20.81
CA HIS A 296 8.94 -15.48 -20.77
C HIS A 296 7.59 -14.72 -20.79
N THR A 297 7.60 -13.41 -20.52
CA THR A 297 6.40 -12.54 -20.52
C THR A 297 6.10 -11.91 -21.87
N LEU A 298 7.00 -12.07 -22.84
CA LEU A 298 6.80 -11.55 -24.19
C LEU A 298 5.82 -12.44 -24.95
N GLU A 299 4.72 -11.83 -25.40
CA GLU A 299 3.65 -12.49 -26.13
C GLU A 299 4.08 -12.88 -27.55
N MET A 300 3.85 -14.14 -27.90
CA MET A 300 4.16 -14.67 -29.22
C MET A 300 3.05 -14.39 -30.22
N ASP A 301 1.82 -14.18 -29.77
CA ASP A 301 0.72 -13.79 -30.63
C ASP A 301 0.93 -12.41 -31.26
N PHE A 302 0.91 -12.38 -32.58
CA PHE A 302 1.12 -11.21 -33.43
C PHE A 302 -0.20 -10.53 -33.83
N MET A 303 -1.33 -10.87 -33.21
CA MET A 303 -2.64 -10.26 -33.49
C MET A 303 -3.02 -9.14 -32.49
N HIS A 304 -2.06 -8.69 -31.67
CA HIS A 304 -2.28 -7.64 -30.67
C HIS A 304 -2.22 -6.24 -31.28
N ASN A 305 -2.99 -5.30 -30.73
CA ASN A 305 -2.84 -3.88 -31.09
C ASN A 305 -1.80 -3.21 -30.20
N PHE A 306 -1.04 -2.29 -30.81
CA PHE A 306 -0.09 -1.44 -30.12
C PHE A 306 -0.56 0.02 -30.12
N ILE A 307 -0.23 0.78 -29.07
CA ILE A 307 -0.56 2.20 -28.94
C ILE A 307 0.70 3.08 -28.91
N LEU A 308 0.56 4.35 -29.28
CA LEU A 308 1.64 5.35 -29.18
C LEU A 308 2.07 5.51 -27.71
N GLY A 309 3.38 5.52 -27.48
CA GLY A 309 4.00 5.57 -26.15
C GLY A 309 4.09 4.23 -25.43
N GLU A 310 3.62 3.12 -26.02
CA GLU A 310 3.70 1.78 -25.40
C GLU A 310 5.13 1.24 -25.40
N TYR A 311 5.55 0.69 -24.24
CA TYR A 311 6.78 -0.08 -24.10
C TYR A 311 6.58 -1.49 -24.63
N VAL A 312 7.46 -1.91 -25.54
CA VAL A 312 7.41 -3.19 -26.23
C VAL A 312 8.78 -3.85 -26.24
N GLY A 313 8.80 -5.18 -26.35
CA GLY A 313 10.01 -5.93 -26.67
C GLY A 313 10.27 -5.88 -28.16
N TYR A 314 11.47 -5.44 -28.56
CA TYR A 314 11.93 -5.47 -29.94
C TYR A 314 12.97 -6.58 -30.12
N LYS A 315 12.85 -7.35 -31.20
CA LYS A 315 13.85 -8.35 -31.59
C LYS A 315 14.38 -8.07 -32.99
N GLU A 316 15.68 -7.83 -33.08
CA GLU A 316 16.39 -7.71 -34.36
C GLU A 316 16.69 -9.11 -34.95
N ASP A 317 16.58 -9.25 -36.28
CA ASP A 317 16.64 -10.54 -36.98
C ASP A 317 17.92 -11.34 -36.80
N LYS A 318 19.04 -10.66 -36.57
CA LYS A 318 20.37 -11.28 -36.38
C LYS A 318 20.75 -11.43 -34.91
N SER A 319 19.94 -10.91 -33.99
CA SER A 319 20.20 -10.92 -32.55
C SER A 319 19.46 -12.07 -31.86
N GLU A 320 20.12 -12.71 -30.91
CA GLU A 320 19.48 -13.70 -30.02
C GLU A 320 18.75 -13.03 -28.84
N HIS A 321 18.90 -11.71 -28.67
CA HIS A 321 18.42 -10.98 -27.52
C HIS A 321 17.23 -10.07 -27.86
N TYR A 322 16.37 -9.84 -26.87
CA TYR A 322 15.28 -8.88 -26.94
C TYR A 322 15.73 -7.58 -26.26
N VAL A 323 15.31 -6.43 -26.77
CA VAL A 323 15.58 -5.12 -26.18
C VAL A 323 14.29 -4.35 -25.90
N TYR A 324 14.32 -3.46 -24.93
CA TYR A 324 13.22 -2.53 -24.68
C TYR A 324 13.10 -1.51 -25.81
N ALA A 325 11.88 -1.20 -26.23
CA ALA A 325 11.60 -0.19 -27.24
C ALA A 325 10.29 0.55 -26.91
N VAL A 326 10.14 1.77 -27.42
CA VAL A 326 8.92 2.57 -27.26
C VAL A 326 8.36 2.95 -28.62
N ILE A 327 7.06 2.76 -28.81
CA ILE A 327 6.39 3.14 -30.05
C ILE A 327 6.18 4.65 -30.07
N ILE A 328 6.75 5.32 -31.07
CA ILE A 328 6.69 6.78 -31.19
C ILE A 328 5.83 7.25 -32.36
N GLU A 329 5.59 6.40 -33.35
CA GLU A 329 4.77 6.73 -34.52
C GLU A 329 4.10 5.46 -35.09
N LEU A 330 2.87 5.63 -35.58
CA LEU A 330 2.09 4.61 -36.29
C LEU A 330 1.99 5.06 -37.75
N PHE A 331 2.42 4.21 -38.69
CA PHE A 331 2.27 4.51 -40.11
C PHE A 331 0.86 4.08 -40.58
N ASP A 332 0.00 5.06 -40.87
CA ASP A 332 -1.34 4.85 -41.45
C ASP A 332 -1.25 4.66 -42.98
N ASP A 333 -0.75 3.51 -43.40
CA ASP A 333 -0.80 3.11 -44.80
C ASP A 333 -2.17 2.52 -45.14
N LYS A 334 -3.05 3.32 -45.76
CA LYS A 334 -4.41 2.93 -46.18
C LYS A 334 -4.45 1.71 -47.12
N GLU A 335 -3.35 1.36 -47.78
CA GLU A 335 -3.23 0.16 -48.62
C GLU A 335 -2.96 -1.13 -47.82
N LEU A 336 -2.49 -1.02 -46.57
CA LEU A 336 -2.08 -2.15 -45.70
C LEU A 336 -3.14 -2.53 -44.64
N GLU A 337 -4.27 -1.83 -44.58
CA GLU A 337 -5.41 -2.15 -43.69
C GLU A 337 -5.93 -3.59 -43.89
N GLN A 338 -5.77 -4.15 -45.09
CA GLN A 338 -6.21 -5.51 -45.44
C GLN A 338 -5.27 -6.62 -44.89
N THR A 339 -4.08 -6.27 -44.39
CA THR A 339 -3.11 -7.23 -43.82
C THR A 339 -2.47 -6.69 -42.53
N PRO A 340 -3.13 -6.86 -41.36
CA PRO A 340 -2.67 -6.32 -40.07
C PRO A 340 -1.22 -6.66 -39.68
N ILE A 341 -0.74 -7.83 -40.12
CA ILE A 341 0.60 -8.38 -39.84
C ILE A 341 1.73 -7.53 -40.46
N LEU A 342 1.43 -6.73 -41.49
CA LEU A 342 2.40 -5.89 -42.21
C LEU A 342 2.40 -4.43 -41.76
N ARG A 343 1.62 -4.07 -40.73
CA ARG A 343 1.65 -2.72 -40.15
C ARG A 343 3.06 -2.35 -39.71
N ARG A 344 3.46 -1.12 -40.01
CA ARG A 344 4.76 -0.57 -39.67
C ARG A 344 4.64 0.39 -38.50
N TYR A 345 5.68 0.36 -37.66
CA TYR A 345 5.78 1.15 -36.46
C TYR A 345 7.14 1.82 -36.46
N LYS A 346 7.20 3.08 -36.01
CA LYS A 346 8.46 3.71 -35.68
C LYS A 346 8.69 3.54 -34.20
N ILE A 347 9.84 2.97 -33.84
CA ILE A 347 10.21 2.73 -32.45
C ILE A 347 11.47 3.50 -32.08
N LYS A 348 11.54 3.93 -30.82
CA LYS A 348 12.75 4.46 -30.20
C LYS A 348 13.51 3.31 -29.54
N VAL A 349 14.79 3.16 -29.88
CA VAL A 349 15.72 2.14 -29.35
C VAL A 349 17.04 2.84 -29.06
N GLY A 350 17.11 3.61 -27.97
CA GLY A 350 18.25 4.42 -27.56
C GLY A 350 17.87 5.89 -27.32
N THR A 351 18.83 6.74 -26.97
CA THR A 351 18.59 8.18 -26.74
C THR A 351 18.17 8.92 -28.01
N ASP A 352 18.78 8.60 -29.17
CA ASP A 352 18.56 9.29 -30.46
C ASP A 352 18.33 8.36 -31.67
N SER A 353 18.29 7.04 -31.46
CA SER A 353 18.07 6.06 -32.53
C SER A 353 16.59 5.69 -32.64
N THR A 354 16.00 5.97 -33.80
CA THR A 354 14.66 5.53 -34.18
C THR A 354 14.73 4.55 -35.33
N ILE A 355 13.97 3.46 -35.28
CA ILE A 355 14.00 2.39 -36.26
C ILE A 355 12.57 2.14 -36.76
N ASP A 356 12.42 1.94 -38.06
CA ASP A 356 11.17 1.51 -38.67
C ASP A 356 11.11 -0.02 -38.64
N VAL A 357 10.08 -0.55 -37.99
CA VAL A 357 9.92 -1.99 -37.75
C VAL A 357 8.54 -2.46 -38.16
N THR A 358 8.40 -3.76 -38.36
CA THR A 358 7.10 -4.37 -38.65
C THR A 358 6.46 -4.94 -37.40
N HIS A 359 5.15 -5.17 -37.46
CA HIS A 359 4.41 -5.78 -36.37
C HIS A 359 5.01 -7.10 -35.86
N LEU A 360 5.66 -7.87 -36.73
CA LEU A 360 6.29 -9.15 -36.40
C LEU A 360 7.54 -9.02 -35.53
N ASP A 361 8.17 -7.84 -35.53
CA ASP A 361 9.41 -7.56 -34.79
C ASP A 361 9.13 -7.12 -33.34
N LEU A 362 7.86 -6.83 -33.03
CA LEU A 362 7.41 -6.30 -31.74
C LEU A 362 6.66 -7.35 -30.92
N TYR A 363 6.94 -7.36 -29.62
CA TYR A 363 6.39 -8.30 -28.64
C TYR A 363 5.77 -7.52 -27.48
N LYS A 364 4.54 -7.88 -27.12
CA LYS A 364 3.80 -7.27 -26.02
C LYS A 364 4.15 -7.95 -24.71
N PHE A 365 4.22 -7.21 -23.61
CA PHE A 365 4.39 -7.78 -22.28
C PHE A 365 3.03 -8.25 -21.72
N VAL A 366 2.95 -9.52 -21.29
CA VAL A 366 1.74 -10.13 -20.70
C VAL A 366 1.77 -10.02 -19.18
N ARG A 367 0.60 -9.77 -18.57
CA ARG A 367 0.43 -9.69 -17.11
C ARG A 367 -0.02 -11.02 -16.52
N PHE A 368 0.46 -11.34 -15.31
CA PHE A 368 -0.08 -12.42 -14.48
C PHE A 368 -0.95 -11.80 -13.38
N LYS A 369 -2.18 -12.28 -13.20
CA LYS A 369 -3.00 -11.91 -12.04
C LYS A 369 -2.43 -12.52 -10.77
N GLN A 370 -2.45 -11.76 -9.68
CA GLN A 370 -2.37 -12.34 -8.33
C GLN A 370 -3.62 -13.20 -8.09
N PRO A 371 -3.51 -14.36 -7.42
CA PRO A 371 -4.67 -15.11 -6.97
C PRO A 371 -5.50 -14.21 -6.03
N GLN A 372 -6.80 -14.05 -6.31
CA GLN A 372 -7.71 -13.45 -5.32
C GLN A 372 -7.98 -14.47 -4.21
N GLU A 373 -8.18 -13.99 -2.98
CA GLU A 373 -8.32 -14.78 -1.74
C GLU A 373 -9.52 -15.77 -1.71
N GLU A 374 -10.34 -15.84 -2.76
CA GLU A 374 -11.49 -16.75 -2.82
C GLU A 374 -11.15 -18.18 -3.30
N ASP A 375 -9.96 -18.44 -3.84
CA ASP A 375 -9.50 -19.81 -4.15
C ASP A 375 -8.97 -20.51 -2.89
N LYS A 376 -9.89 -21.03 -2.06
CA LYS A 376 -9.58 -21.76 -0.81
C LYS A 376 -8.85 -23.11 -1.00
N ASP A 377 -8.47 -23.47 -2.22
CA ASP A 377 -7.64 -24.63 -2.55
C ASP A 377 -6.37 -24.17 -3.30
N PHE A 378 -5.48 -23.48 -2.59
CA PHE A 378 -4.16 -23.14 -3.13
C PHE A 378 -3.25 -24.38 -3.12
N ASP A 379 -3.26 -25.12 -4.24
CA ASP A 379 -2.20 -26.08 -4.54
C ASP A 379 -0.99 -25.31 -5.09
N PRO A 380 0.18 -25.32 -4.41
CA PRO A 380 1.39 -24.63 -4.89
C PRO A 380 1.92 -25.17 -6.24
N ASN A 381 1.36 -26.27 -6.76
CA ASN A 381 1.64 -26.79 -8.11
C ASN A 381 0.63 -26.35 -9.19
N LYS A 382 -0.44 -25.62 -8.84
CA LYS A 382 -1.36 -25.05 -9.84
C LYS A 382 -0.82 -23.72 -10.37
N PHE A 383 -0.61 -23.67 -11.68
CA PHE A 383 -0.08 -22.50 -12.38
C PHE A 383 -1.11 -21.35 -12.43
N PRO A 384 -0.72 -20.09 -12.16
CA PRO A 384 -1.60 -18.94 -12.41
C PRO A 384 -1.96 -18.84 -13.90
N ARG A 385 -3.24 -18.59 -14.19
CA ARG A 385 -3.75 -18.41 -15.55
C ARG A 385 -3.19 -17.13 -16.18
N LEU A 386 -2.78 -17.23 -17.45
CA LEU A 386 -2.54 -16.08 -18.33
C LEU A 386 -3.90 -15.45 -18.67
N GLU A 387 -4.04 -14.12 -18.60
CA GLU A 387 -5.20 -13.46 -19.22
C GLU A 387 -5.01 -13.39 -20.73
N ASP A 388 -5.99 -13.90 -21.50
CA ASP A 388 -6.26 -13.44 -22.86
C ASP A 388 -6.85 -12.02 -22.75
N THR A 389 -6.02 -10.98 -22.71
CA THR A 389 -6.49 -9.59 -22.87
C THR A 389 -6.85 -9.30 -24.33
N CYS A 390 -7.94 -9.90 -24.81
CA CYS A 390 -8.67 -9.42 -25.97
C CYS A 390 -9.70 -8.38 -25.51
N LEU A 391 -9.35 -7.09 -25.59
CA LEU A 391 -10.35 -6.04 -25.69
C LEU A 391 -10.99 -6.15 -27.08
N VAL A 392 -12.09 -6.90 -27.18
CA VAL A 392 -12.94 -6.94 -28.36
C VAL A 392 -13.71 -5.62 -28.44
N PHE A 393 -13.24 -4.71 -29.31
CA PHE A 393 -14.12 -3.72 -29.93
C PHE A 393 -14.55 -4.29 -31.28
N GLY A 394 -15.86 -4.53 -31.42
CA GLY A 394 -16.48 -5.06 -32.62
C GLY A 394 -17.79 -5.74 -32.24
N GLU A 395 -18.89 -5.14 -32.68
CA GLU A 395 -20.27 -5.52 -32.41
C GLU A 395 -20.52 -7.04 -32.47
N ARG A 396 -21.26 -7.54 -31.48
CA ARG A 396 -21.92 -8.84 -31.57
C ARG A 396 -22.90 -8.79 -32.72
N HIS A 397 -22.48 -9.19 -33.91
CA HIS A 397 -23.41 -9.72 -34.88
C HIS A 397 -24.00 -11.01 -34.30
N SER A 398 -25.31 -10.96 -34.09
CA SER A 398 -26.15 -12.05 -33.61
C SER A 398 -25.90 -13.34 -34.42
N PRO A 399 -25.89 -14.53 -33.79
CA PRO A 399 -25.60 -15.79 -34.46
C PRO A 399 -26.83 -16.25 -35.24
N ASN A 400 -26.93 -15.84 -36.50
CA ASN A 400 -27.77 -16.47 -37.49
C ASN A 400 -27.19 -16.20 -38.88
N ASP A 401 -26.24 -17.03 -39.32
CA ASP A 401 -26.39 -17.89 -40.50
C ASP A 401 -25.07 -18.60 -40.85
N HIS A 402 -25.18 -19.89 -41.21
CA HIS A 402 -24.26 -20.72 -42.01
C HIS A 402 -22.72 -20.58 -41.77
N SER A 403 -21.95 -21.56 -41.30
CA SER A 403 -21.85 -22.95 -41.76
C SER A 403 -20.68 -23.66 -41.06
N LYS A 404 -20.72 -24.99 -41.04
CA LYS A 404 -19.78 -25.93 -40.43
C LYS A 404 -18.29 -25.66 -40.73
N ARG A 405 -17.54 -25.16 -39.75
CA ARG A 405 -16.11 -25.46 -39.45
C ARG A 405 -15.71 -24.58 -38.26
N ASN A 406 -14.90 -25.12 -37.34
CA ASN A 406 -14.14 -24.44 -36.26
C ASN A 406 -14.12 -25.35 -35.03
N SER A 407 -13.42 -26.48 -35.16
CA SER A 407 -12.83 -27.12 -33.98
C SER A 407 -11.69 -26.22 -33.48
N PRO A 408 -11.39 -26.14 -32.17
CA PRO A 408 -10.21 -25.42 -31.65
C PRO A 408 -8.89 -25.86 -32.33
N ASN A 409 -8.86 -27.07 -32.88
CA ASN A 409 -7.75 -27.61 -33.64
C ASN A 409 -7.58 -26.99 -35.04
N ASP A 410 -8.57 -26.27 -35.59
CA ASP A 410 -8.51 -25.71 -36.95
C ASP A 410 -7.81 -24.32 -36.98
N ARG A 411 -7.78 -23.58 -35.86
CA ARG A 411 -7.26 -22.20 -35.77
C ARG A 411 -5.77 -22.04 -36.15
N PRO A 412 -4.83 -22.90 -35.70
CA PRO A 412 -3.43 -22.77 -36.09
C PRO A 412 -3.23 -22.92 -37.61
N PHE A 413 -4.14 -23.61 -38.29
CA PHE A 413 -4.07 -23.84 -39.73
C PHE A 413 -4.55 -22.66 -40.55
N ASP A 414 -5.59 -21.97 -40.11
CA ASP A 414 -6.05 -20.73 -40.73
C ASP A 414 -5.00 -19.62 -40.57
N GLU A 415 -4.36 -19.54 -39.39
CA GLU A 415 -3.23 -18.66 -39.12
C GLU A 415 -2.02 -19.02 -40.02
N LEU A 416 -1.66 -20.30 -40.13
CA LEU A 416 -0.56 -20.76 -40.97
C LEU A 416 -0.83 -20.50 -42.47
N ALA A 417 -2.04 -20.73 -42.95
CA ALA A 417 -2.43 -20.48 -44.35
C ALA A 417 -2.36 -18.98 -44.69
N THR A 418 -2.69 -18.11 -43.74
CA THR A 418 -2.57 -16.66 -43.86
C THR A 418 -1.11 -16.23 -43.89
N ILE A 419 -0.29 -16.77 -42.98
CA ILE A 419 1.16 -16.52 -42.94
C ILE A 419 1.86 -17.00 -44.22
N TRP A 420 1.41 -18.10 -44.81
CA TRP A 420 2.03 -18.68 -46.01
C TRP A 420 1.91 -17.78 -47.26
N LYS A 421 0.92 -16.87 -47.27
CA LYS A 421 0.72 -15.88 -48.34
C LYS A 421 1.70 -14.70 -48.25
N LEU A 422 2.36 -14.51 -47.10
CA LEU A 422 3.32 -13.41 -46.89
C LEU A 422 4.60 -13.57 -47.73
N PRO A 423 5.31 -12.47 -48.06
CA PRO A 423 6.64 -12.50 -48.66
C PRO A 423 7.65 -13.30 -47.83
N LYS A 424 8.71 -13.80 -48.47
CA LYS A 424 9.71 -14.69 -47.83
C LYS A 424 10.33 -14.07 -46.57
N GLU A 425 10.58 -12.76 -46.60
CA GLU A 425 11.22 -11.99 -45.54
C GLU A 425 10.42 -11.98 -44.22
N TYR A 426 9.08 -11.94 -44.29
CA TYR A 426 8.20 -11.91 -43.12
C TYR A 426 7.72 -13.30 -42.69
N ARG A 427 7.72 -14.25 -43.63
CA ARG A 427 7.18 -15.60 -43.42
C ARG A 427 7.95 -16.37 -42.34
N GLU A 428 9.27 -16.26 -42.30
CA GLU A 428 10.10 -16.96 -41.32
C GLU A 428 9.81 -16.50 -39.88
N LYS A 429 9.71 -15.18 -39.67
CA LYS A 429 9.38 -14.59 -38.35
C LYS A 429 7.99 -15.00 -37.87
N ALA A 430 7.01 -14.93 -38.77
CA ALA A 430 5.63 -15.28 -38.46
C ALA A 430 5.45 -16.77 -38.16
N ILE A 431 6.13 -17.66 -38.90
CA ILE A 431 6.12 -19.10 -38.63
C ILE A 431 6.81 -19.41 -37.29
N ARG A 432 7.94 -18.76 -36.99
CA ARG A 432 8.60 -18.90 -35.69
C ARG A 432 7.68 -18.49 -34.53
N ARG A 433 7.02 -17.33 -34.63
CA ARG A 433 6.09 -16.84 -33.59
C ARG A 433 4.90 -17.78 -33.40
N LEU A 434 4.31 -18.26 -34.49
CA LEU A 434 3.21 -19.24 -34.46
C LEU A 434 3.66 -20.56 -33.81
N TYR A 435 4.86 -21.04 -34.15
CA TYR A 435 5.43 -22.26 -33.56
C TYR A 435 5.66 -22.12 -32.05
N LEU A 436 6.21 -20.98 -31.60
CA LEU A 436 6.45 -20.73 -30.18
C LEU A 436 5.15 -20.51 -29.39
N LYS A 437 4.12 -19.89 -29.98
CA LYS A 437 2.77 -19.71 -29.39
C LYS A 437 2.15 -21.04 -28.99
N TRP A 438 2.21 -22.04 -29.88
CA TRP A 438 1.58 -23.35 -29.67
C TRP A 438 2.53 -24.42 -29.10
N HIS A 439 3.75 -24.04 -28.68
CA HIS A 439 4.75 -24.98 -28.17
C HIS A 439 4.32 -25.62 -26.83
N PRO A 440 4.57 -26.92 -26.59
CA PRO A 440 4.19 -27.61 -25.35
C PRO A 440 4.78 -26.96 -24.09
N ASP A 441 6.03 -26.48 -24.14
CA ASP A 441 6.66 -25.76 -23.01
C ASP A 441 6.00 -24.41 -22.66
N LYS A 442 5.16 -23.86 -23.57
CA LYS A 442 4.32 -22.68 -23.29
C LYS A 442 2.90 -23.04 -22.83
N ASN A 443 2.43 -24.24 -23.16
CA ASN A 443 1.05 -24.71 -22.97
C ASN A 443 1.00 -25.91 -22.01
N LEU A 444 1.47 -25.72 -20.77
CA LEU A 444 1.69 -26.80 -19.80
C LEU A 444 0.40 -27.56 -19.43
N GLU A 445 -0.74 -26.88 -19.37
CA GLU A 445 -2.05 -27.48 -19.06
C GLU A 445 -2.56 -28.41 -20.17
N GLN A 446 -2.10 -28.21 -21.40
CA GLN A 446 -2.53 -28.95 -22.59
C GLN A 446 -1.32 -29.54 -23.34
N THR A 447 -0.31 -30.00 -22.60
CA THR A 447 0.99 -30.42 -23.14
C THR A 447 0.86 -31.49 -24.23
N GLU A 448 -0.01 -32.49 -24.06
CA GLU A 448 -0.19 -33.57 -25.04
C GLU A 448 -0.79 -33.05 -26.36
N GLN A 449 -1.77 -32.16 -26.28
CA GLN A 449 -2.41 -31.55 -27.44
C GLN A 449 -1.46 -30.58 -28.16
N ALA A 450 -0.76 -29.73 -27.42
CA ALA A 450 0.25 -28.81 -27.95
C ALA A 450 1.41 -29.56 -28.61
N THR A 451 1.83 -30.70 -28.07
CA THR A 451 2.84 -31.57 -28.68
C THR A 451 2.38 -32.13 -30.02
N ARG A 452 1.14 -32.65 -30.10
CA ARG A 452 0.56 -33.16 -31.35
C ARG A 452 0.41 -32.04 -32.38
N LEU A 453 -0.04 -30.85 -31.97
CA LEU A 453 -0.14 -29.68 -32.85
C LEU A 453 1.24 -29.23 -33.37
N CYS A 454 2.27 -29.19 -32.53
CA CYS A 454 3.64 -28.85 -32.94
C CYS A 454 4.25 -29.85 -33.91
N GLN A 455 4.08 -31.16 -33.66
CA GLN A 455 4.53 -32.21 -34.56
C GLN A 455 3.85 -32.09 -35.92
N TYR A 456 2.53 -31.94 -35.92
CA TYR A 456 1.75 -31.81 -37.13
C TYR A 456 2.06 -30.51 -37.91
N MET A 457 2.25 -29.37 -37.22
CA MET A 457 2.70 -28.13 -37.85
C MET A 457 4.09 -28.29 -38.49
N ALA A 458 5.04 -28.94 -37.81
CA ALA A 458 6.37 -29.19 -38.35
C ALA A 458 6.32 -30.08 -39.61
N GLU A 459 5.55 -31.17 -39.60
CA GLU A 459 5.32 -32.03 -40.76
C GLU A 459 4.68 -31.28 -41.92
N LYS A 460 3.66 -30.45 -41.65
CA LYS A 460 2.97 -29.67 -42.68
C LYS A 460 3.89 -28.62 -43.29
N ILE A 461 4.70 -27.94 -42.49
CA ILE A 461 5.70 -26.97 -42.96
C ILE A 461 6.73 -27.68 -43.85
N GLN A 462 7.21 -28.87 -43.46
CA GLN A 462 8.15 -29.67 -44.28
C GLN A 462 7.52 -30.12 -45.61
N LEU A 463 6.24 -30.53 -45.61
CA LEU A 463 5.51 -30.90 -46.83
C LEU A 463 5.33 -29.69 -47.77
N LEU A 464 5.00 -28.53 -47.22
CA LEU A 464 4.83 -27.30 -48.00
C LEU A 464 6.17 -26.76 -48.55
N GLN A 465 7.29 -26.99 -47.86
CA GLN A 465 8.64 -26.67 -48.34
C GLN A 465 9.04 -27.52 -49.55
N LYS A 466 8.67 -28.81 -49.58
CA LYS A 466 8.89 -29.71 -50.74
C LYS A 466 8.12 -29.26 -52.00
N GLY A 467 7.09 -28.42 -51.85
CA GLY A 467 6.28 -27.85 -52.93
C GLY A 467 6.86 -26.60 -53.62
N GLY A 468 8.15 -26.27 -53.41
CA GLY A 468 8.86 -25.27 -54.22
C GLY A 468 9.11 -23.89 -53.57
N ARG A 469 8.91 -23.73 -52.25
CA ARG A 469 9.29 -22.51 -51.51
C ARG A 469 10.20 -22.86 -50.33
N THR A 470 11.50 -22.68 -50.47
CA THR A 470 12.51 -23.00 -49.44
C THR A 470 12.72 -21.82 -48.47
N PHE A 471 12.62 -22.07 -47.17
CA PHE A 471 13.04 -21.15 -46.09
C PHE A 471 13.70 -21.93 -44.94
N SER A 472 14.53 -21.28 -44.12
CA SER A 472 15.25 -21.94 -43.05
C SER A 472 14.32 -22.21 -41.86
N THR A 473 14.11 -23.47 -41.51
CA THR A 473 13.38 -23.85 -40.30
C THR A 473 14.32 -24.59 -39.36
N ASP A 474 14.81 -23.90 -38.33
CA ASP A 474 15.59 -24.50 -37.26
C ASP A 474 14.69 -24.77 -36.05
N PHE A 475 13.85 -25.80 -36.18
CA PHE A 475 12.96 -26.25 -35.09
C PHE A 475 13.75 -26.61 -33.83
N SER A 476 14.99 -27.09 -33.97
CA SER A 476 15.87 -27.43 -32.85
C SER A 476 16.24 -26.18 -32.04
N LYS A 477 16.52 -25.06 -32.71
CA LYS A 477 16.75 -23.75 -32.07
C LYS A 477 15.49 -23.23 -31.39
N TRP A 478 14.32 -23.29 -32.04
CA TRP A 478 13.06 -22.82 -31.44
C TRP A 478 12.63 -23.65 -30.23
N ASN A 479 12.87 -24.96 -30.26
CA ASN A 479 12.67 -25.85 -29.11
C ASN A 479 13.58 -25.49 -27.93
N ARG A 480 14.83 -25.09 -28.20
CA ARG A 480 15.75 -24.63 -27.17
C ARG A 480 15.27 -23.30 -26.57
N GLU A 481 14.79 -22.39 -27.40
CA GLU A 481 14.23 -21.11 -26.95
C GLU A 481 12.99 -21.32 -26.06
N ALA A 482 12.06 -22.20 -26.45
CA ALA A 482 10.88 -22.50 -25.66
C ALA A 482 11.22 -23.11 -24.29
N ARG A 483 12.22 -24.01 -24.23
CA ARG A 483 12.73 -24.56 -22.97
C ARG A 483 13.36 -23.49 -22.07
N GLY A 484 14.21 -22.62 -22.64
CA GLY A 484 14.83 -21.53 -21.89
C GLY A 484 13.79 -20.54 -21.33
N GLN A 485 12.71 -20.27 -22.07
CA GLN A 485 11.60 -19.44 -21.58
C GLN A 485 10.80 -20.13 -20.46
N ARG A 486 10.61 -21.46 -20.52
CA ARG A 486 9.99 -22.23 -19.44
C ARG A 486 10.86 -22.23 -18.18
N GLU A 487 12.15 -22.44 -18.31
CA GLU A 487 13.11 -22.38 -17.19
C GLU A 487 13.14 -20.98 -16.57
N SER A 488 13.11 -19.93 -17.40
CA SER A 488 13.02 -18.54 -16.95
C SER A 488 11.71 -18.24 -16.23
N ARG A 489 10.57 -18.74 -16.75
CA ARG A 489 9.27 -18.68 -16.06
C ARG A 489 9.32 -19.39 -14.71
N SER A 490 9.93 -20.58 -14.63
CA SER A 490 10.06 -21.33 -13.37
C SER A 490 10.98 -20.63 -12.35
N ARG A 491 12.11 -20.07 -12.79
CA ARG A 491 13.01 -19.26 -11.95
C ARG A 491 12.32 -18.00 -11.45
N TYR A 492 11.63 -17.29 -12.34
CA TYR A 492 10.79 -16.14 -11.99
C TYR A 492 9.71 -16.52 -10.97
N GLN A 493 9.11 -17.70 -11.10
CA GLN A 493 8.11 -18.17 -10.13
C GLN A 493 8.68 -18.59 -8.77
N LYS A 494 9.96 -18.94 -8.68
CA LYS A 494 10.58 -19.36 -7.41
C LYS A 494 11.19 -18.19 -6.64
N HIS A 495 11.73 -17.21 -7.35
CA HIS A 495 12.52 -16.12 -6.78
C HIS A 495 12.04 -14.72 -7.19
N GLY A 496 11.31 -14.61 -8.30
CA GLY A 496 10.94 -13.35 -8.94
C GLY A 496 9.61 -12.73 -8.48
N TRP A 497 8.68 -13.49 -7.88
CA TRP A 497 7.46 -12.89 -7.31
C TRP A 497 7.73 -11.98 -6.10
N ARG A 498 8.91 -12.13 -5.47
CA ARG A 498 9.34 -11.31 -4.31
C ARG A 498 10.17 -10.10 -4.70
N ASN A 499 10.55 -9.99 -5.98
CA ASN A 499 11.21 -8.82 -6.54
C ASN A 499 10.18 -8.04 -7.35
N GLU A 500 9.86 -6.82 -6.92
CA GLU A 500 9.03 -5.84 -7.64
C GLU A 500 9.67 -5.35 -8.97
N GLY A 501 10.51 -6.16 -9.61
CA GLY A 501 11.17 -5.84 -10.88
C GLY A 501 10.21 -5.68 -12.07
N TRP A 502 8.90 -5.77 -11.83
CA TRP A 502 7.84 -5.51 -12.80
C TRP A 502 7.17 -4.14 -12.64
N GLY A 503 7.66 -3.24 -11.79
CA GLY A 503 7.12 -1.86 -11.73
C GLY A 503 7.13 -1.12 -13.08
N TRP A 504 8.00 -1.52 -14.02
CA TRP A 504 8.10 -0.92 -15.37
C TRP A 504 7.34 -1.68 -16.44
N ALA A 505 7.51 -3.00 -16.49
CA ALA A 505 6.97 -3.83 -17.58
C ALA A 505 5.54 -4.34 -17.27
N GLY A 506 5.13 -4.30 -16.00
CA GLY A 506 3.73 -4.19 -15.60
C GLY A 506 3.49 -2.74 -15.26
N GLY A 507 3.32 -1.88 -16.28
CA GLY A 507 3.31 -0.42 -16.13
C GLY A 507 2.78 0.06 -14.78
N GLN A 508 3.70 0.64 -14.00
CA GLN A 508 3.58 1.35 -12.74
C GLN A 508 2.51 0.81 -11.77
N ASP A 509 2.94 0.53 -10.54
CA ASP A 509 2.10 0.71 -9.34
C ASP A 509 1.91 2.21 -9.03
N GLY A 510 1.76 2.98 -10.09
CA GLY A 510 1.06 4.24 -10.11
C GLY A 510 -0.20 3.94 -10.88
N ALA A 511 -1.36 4.16 -10.26
CA ALA A 511 -2.59 3.60 -10.77
C ALA A 511 -2.74 3.85 -12.28
N ARG A 512 -3.23 2.85 -13.01
CA ARG A 512 -3.45 3.00 -14.45
C ARG A 512 -4.33 4.24 -14.68
N PRO A 513 -4.08 5.05 -15.72
CA PRO A 513 -5.05 6.03 -16.22
C PRO A 513 -6.48 5.53 -16.06
N ASP A 514 -7.20 6.04 -15.05
CA ASP A 514 -8.57 5.66 -14.77
C ASP A 514 -9.46 6.76 -15.33
N LYS A 515 -9.71 6.65 -16.63
CA LYS A 515 -10.59 7.59 -17.32
C LYS A 515 -12.02 7.51 -16.79
N ALA A 516 -12.47 6.34 -16.31
CA ALA A 516 -13.82 6.16 -15.82
C ALA A 516 -14.02 6.87 -14.48
N GLU A 517 -13.09 6.69 -13.54
CA GLU A 517 -13.09 7.40 -12.26
C GLU A 517 -12.81 8.90 -12.48
N GLY A 518 -11.90 9.27 -13.39
CA GLY A 518 -11.69 10.65 -13.83
C GLY A 518 -13.00 11.31 -14.31
N GLN A 519 -13.76 10.65 -15.19
CA GLN A 519 -15.07 11.13 -15.63
C GLN A 519 -16.09 11.23 -14.48
N ARG A 520 -16.06 10.30 -13.52
CA ARG A 520 -16.95 10.34 -12.35
C ARG A 520 -16.68 11.56 -11.47
N TRP A 521 -15.42 11.85 -11.17
CA TRP A 521 -15.01 13.06 -10.43
C TRP A 521 -15.32 14.34 -11.21
N PHE A 522 -15.11 14.32 -12.53
CA PHE A 522 -15.41 15.45 -13.38
C PHE A 522 -16.91 15.78 -13.40
N LYS A 523 -17.79 14.76 -13.46
CA LYS A 523 -19.24 14.98 -13.31
C LYS A 523 -19.61 15.69 -12.00
N GLN A 524 -18.97 15.33 -10.88
CA GLN A 524 -19.20 16.03 -9.62
C GLN A 524 -18.71 17.48 -9.66
N SER A 525 -17.58 17.76 -10.31
CA SER A 525 -17.10 19.15 -10.48
C SER A 525 -18.09 20.02 -11.27
N GLN A 526 -18.72 19.47 -12.31
CA GLN A 526 -19.76 20.17 -13.08
C GLN A 526 -20.99 20.48 -12.21
N CYS A 527 -21.45 19.50 -11.41
CA CYS A 527 -22.54 19.72 -10.45
C CYS A 527 -22.20 20.81 -9.42
N ASP A 528 -20.98 20.82 -8.89
CA ASP A 528 -20.53 21.80 -7.91
C ASP A 528 -20.47 23.22 -8.49
N LEU A 529 -20.02 23.38 -9.74
CA LEU A 529 -20.00 24.67 -10.42
C LEU A 529 -21.41 25.17 -10.75
N ALA A 530 -22.30 24.28 -11.17
CA ALA A 530 -23.72 24.61 -11.36
C ALA A 530 -24.37 25.05 -10.04
N ALA A 531 -24.07 24.37 -8.94
CA ALA A 531 -24.54 24.74 -7.61
C ALA A 531 -23.95 26.07 -7.10
N ALA A 532 -22.73 26.45 -7.52
CA ALA A 532 -22.15 27.75 -7.24
C ALA A 532 -22.89 28.86 -8.01
N SER A 533 -23.20 28.60 -9.29
CA SER A 533 -23.92 29.52 -10.16
C SER A 533 -25.35 29.81 -9.65
N HIS A 534 -26.00 28.83 -9.01
CA HIS A 534 -27.30 29.02 -8.36
C HIS A 534 -27.28 30.04 -7.21
N ASP A 535 -26.15 30.22 -6.52
CA ASP A 535 -26.02 31.13 -5.39
C ASP A 535 -25.59 32.55 -5.79
N LEU A 536 -25.29 32.76 -7.07
CA LEU A 536 -24.88 34.06 -7.63
C LEU A 536 -25.88 35.16 -7.26
N GLY A 537 -25.39 36.25 -6.67
CA GLY A 537 -26.18 37.42 -6.28
C GLY A 537 -27.10 37.21 -5.07
N ARG A 538 -27.07 36.04 -4.40
CA ARG A 538 -27.96 35.72 -3.27
C ARG A 538 -27.42 36.11 -1.89
N ARG A 539 -26.40 36.98 -1.85
CA ARG A 539 -25.68 37.38 -0.62
C ARG A 539 -25.05 36.20 0.14
N ALA A 540 -24.64 35.18 -0.63
CA ALA A 540 -23.97 33.98 -0.16
C ALA A 540 -22.61 33.81 -0.86
N THR A 541 -21.88 34.92 -1.02
CA THR A 541 -20.61 35.00 -1.77
C THR A 541 -19.58 33.98 -1.26
N GLU A 542 -19.53 33.77 0.05
CA GLU A 542 -18.67 32.76 0.68
C GLU A 542 -19.00 31.34 0.19
N TRP A 543 -20.27 31.02 -0.04
CA TRP A 543 -20.72 29.73 -0.57
C TRP A 543 -20.47 29.60 -2.06
N VAL A 544 -20.64 30.68 -2.84
CA VAL A 544 -20.24 30.70 -4.26
C VAL A 544 -18.76 30.36 -4.38
N TYR A 545 -17.90 31.02 -3.58
CA TYR A 545 -16.45 30.84 -3.63
C TYR A 545 -16.04 29.45 -3.13
N TYR A 546 -16.68 28.94 -2.07
CA TYR A 546 -16.42 27.59 -1.57
C TYR A 546 -16.80 26.51 -2.60
N LYS A 547 -17.97 26.63 -3.22
CA LYS A 547 -18.41 25.68 -4.26
C LYS A 547 -17.53 25.75 -5.50
N VAL A 548 -17.05 26.94 -5.87
CA VAL A 548 -16.03 27.09 -6.93
C VAL A 548 -14.72 26.41 -6.55
N HIS A 549 -14.23 26.56 -5.32
CA HIS A 549 -13.06 25.80 -4.85
C HIS A 549 -13.27 24.30 -5.03
N GLN A 550 -14.43 23.79 -4.61
CA GLN A 550 -14.78 22.37 -4.68
C GLN A 550 -14.88 21.86 -6.12
N ALA A 551 -15.47 22.64 -7.03
CA ALA A 551 -15.53 22.31 -8.44
C ALA A 551 -14.12 22.19 -9.05
N VAL A 552 -13.27 23.20 -8.83
CA VAL A 552 -11.90 23.23 -9.36
C VAL A 552 -11.05 22.12 -8.79
N GLU A 553 -11.11 21.87 -7.47
CA GLU A 553 -10.40 20.77 -6.81
C GLU A 553 -10.75 19.41 -7.43
N LYS A 554 -12.04 19.11 -7.60
CA LYS A 554 -12.50 17.86 -8.19
C LYS A 554 -12.15 17.73 -9.67
N ALA A 555 -12.16 18.82 -10.44
CA ALA A 555 -11.73 18.79 -11.85
C ALA A 555 -10.22 18.48 -11.98
N LEU A 556 -9.39 19.05 -11.11
CA LEU A 556 -7.96 18.76 -11.10
C LEU A 556 -7.66 17.33 -10.61
N ILE A 557 -8.42 16.83 -9.63
CA ILE A 557 -8.35 15.42 -9.19
C ILE A 557 -8.77 14.48 -10.33
N ALA A 558 -9.87 14.78 -11.04
CA ALA A 558 -10.33 14.03 -12.20
C ALA A 558 -9.22 13.87 -13.26
N THR A 559 -8.46 14.94 -13.47
CA THR A 559 -7.33 14.94 -14.42
C THR A 559 -6.18 14.05 -13.96
N ASN A 560 -5.91 14.00 -12.65
CA ASN A 560 -4.92 13.08 -12.07
C ASN A 560 -5.36 11.62 -12.19
N TYR A 561 -6.63 11.30 -11.91
CA TYR A 561 -7.18 9.96 -12.17
C TYR A 561 -7.05 9.57 -13.64
N ALA A 562 -7.45 10.45 -14.56
CA ALA A 562 -7.40 10.15 -15.98
C ALA A 562 -5.97 9.95 -16.53
N LYS A 563 -4.96 10.54 -15.90
CA LYS A 563 -3.55 10.41 -16.33
C LYS A 563 -2.74 9.36 -15.55
N ARG A 564 -3.06 9.16 -14.27
CA ARG A 564 -2.25 8.41 -13.29
C ARG A 564 -3.08 7.52 -12.36
N GLY A 565 -4.40 7.41 -12.55
CA GLY A 565 -5.31 6.57 -11.76
C GLY A 565 -5.40 6.86 -10.26
N GLU A 566 -4.70 7.89 -9.77
CA GLU A 566 -4.46 8.11 -8.35
C GLU A 566 -5.20 9.33 -7.83
N LEU A 567 -5.69 9.21 -6.59
CA LEU A 567 -6.09 10.37 -5.79
C LEU A 567 -4.85 11.08 -5.26
N ILE A 568 -4.51 12.22 -5.85
CA ILE A 568 -3.49 13.10 -5.28
C ILE A 568 -4.17 14.11 -4.37
N SER A 569 -3.91 13.99 -3.06
CA SER A 569 -4.36 14.98 -2.08
C SER A 569 -3.41 16.18 -2.07
N GLY A 570 -3.96 17.39 -2.14
CA GLY A 570 -3.19 18.63 -2.09
C GLY A 570 -4.08 19.85 -2.26
N THR A 571 -3.52 21.04 -2.00
CA THR A 571 -4.24 22.30 -2.31
C THR A 571 -4.43 22.44 -3.82
N ILE A 572 -5.47 23.15 -4.25
CA ILE A 572 -5.74 23.42 -5.68
C ILE A 572 -4.52 23.96 -6.44
N SER A 573 -3.64 24.76 -5.82
CA SER A 573 -2.42 25.25 -6.48
C SER A 573 -1.38 24.16 -6.75
N VAL A 574 -1.23 23.19 -5.84
CA VAL A 574 -0.32 22.06 -6.02
C VAL A 574 -0.85 21.16 -7.13
N LEU A 575 -2.16 20.90 -7.12
CA LEU A 575 -2.83 20.11 -8.15
C LEU A 575 -2.74 20.80 -9.52
N ALA A 576 -2.99 22.10 -9.60
CA ALA A 576 -2.94 22.86 -10.84
C ALA A 576 -1.54 22.85 -11.46
N ARG A 577 -0.48 23.07 -10.66
CA ARG A 577 0.91 22.99 -11.14
C ARG A 577 1.25 21.62 -11.71
N GLN A 578 0.82 20.55 -11.03
CA GLN A 578 1.07 19.19 -11.48
C GLN A 578 0.34 18.90 -12.79
N VAL A 579 -0.96 19.22 -12.84
CA VAL A 579 -1.81 18.98 -14.01
C VAL A 579 -1.40 19.83 -15.21
N SER A 580 -0.89 21.05 -14.99
CA SER A 580 -0.40 21.93 -16.06
C SER A 580 0.76 21.31 -16.86
N ALA A 581 1.48 20.35 -16.28
CA ALA A 581 2.56 19.63 -16.96
C ALA A 581 2.08 18.46 -17.83
N PHE A 582 0.77 18.11 -17.81
CA PHE A 582 0.27 16.91 -18.50
C PHE A 582 0.03 17.11 -19.99
N SER A 583 -0.32 18.33 -20.41
CA SER A 583 -0.57 18.70 -21.80
C SER A 583 -0.33 20.20 -21.99
N PRO A 584 0.15 20.65 -23.17
CA PRO A 584 0.19 22.07 -23.53
C PRO A 584 -1.17 22.78 -23.37
N ASP A 585 -2.28 22.08 -23.59
CA ASP A 585 -3.63 22.66 -23.47
C ASP A 585 -4.01 23.02 -22.02
N LEU A 586 -3.31 22.42 -21.06
CA LEU A 586 -3.50 22.63 -19.62
C LEU A 586 -2.46 23.58 -19.02
N ALA A 587 -1.49 24.08 -19.80
CA ALA A 587 -0.33 24.83 -19.30
C ALA A 587 -0.72 26.11 -18.54
N ASN A 588 -1.88 26.70 -18.81
CA ASN A 588 -2.35 27.91 -18.15
C ASN A 588 -3.17 27.64 -16.87
N LEU A 589 -3.44 26.39 -16.49
CA LEU A 589 -4.24 26.08 -15.31
C LEU A 589 -3.63 26.61 -14.01
N GLU A 590 -2.30 26.58 -13.86
CA GLU A 590 -1.64 27.15 -12.69
C GLU A 590 -1.94 28.66 -12.53
N SER A 591 -1.95 29.40 -13.65
CA SER A 591 -2.26 30.84 -13.63
C SER A 591 -3.73 31.12 -13.27
N LEU A 592 -4.67 30.39 -13.88
CA LEU A 592 -6.11 30.55 -13.61
C LEU A 592 -6.45 30.22 -12.15
N VAL A 593 -5.83 29.17 -11.60
CA VAL A 593 -6.01 28.80 -10.19
C VAL A 593 -5.38 29.83 -9.25
N SER A 594 -4.28 30.48 -9.65
CA SER A 594 -3.71 31.61 -8.92
C SER A 594 -4.69 32.78 -8.87
N ASP A 595 -5.28 33.16 -10.00
CA ASP A 595 -6.25 34.26 -10.09
C ASP A 595 -7.47 34.02 -9.18
N LEU A 596 -8.00 32.79 -9.14
CA LEU A 596 -9.10 32.43 -8.22
C LEU A 596 -8.72 32.65 -6.75
N ARG A 597 -7.49 32.27 -6.37
CA ARG A 597 -7.02 32.42 -4.99
C ARG A 597 -6.82 33.89 -4.62
N GLU A 598 -6.32 34.71 -5.54
CA GLU A 598 -6.18 36.15 -5.34
C GLU A 598 -7.55 36.83 -5.16
N LEU A 599 -8.56 36.39 -5.92
CA LEU A 599 -9.94 36.83 -5.75
C LEU A 599 -10.52 36.38 -4.38
N GLY A 600 -9.99 35.31 -3.80
CA GLY A 600 -10.29 34.88 -2.43
C GLY A 600 -10.92 33.50 -2.30
N VAL A 601 -10.93 32.72 -3.38
CA VAL A 601 -11.38 31.32 -3.38
C VAL A 601 -10.43 30.50 -2.51
N ASP A 602 -10.98 29.88 -1.46
CA ASP A 602 -10.23 29.13 -0.46
C ASP A 602 -11.14 28.11 0.23
N SER A 603 -10.59 26.95 0.63
CA SER A 603 -11.37 25.90 1.29
C SER A 603 -11.70 26.18 2.75
N LYS A 604 -10.97 27.07 3.44
CA LYS A 604 -11.13 27.32 4.87
C LYS A 604 -11.66 28.71 5.16
N LYS A 605 -11.08 29.74 4.53
CA LYS A 605 -11.47 31.15 4.76
C LYS A 605 -12.92 31.43 4.40
N THR A 606 -13.48 30.71 3.43
CA THR A 606 -14.89 30.82 3.03
C THR A 606 -15.86 30.21 4.06
N GLN A 607 -15.38 29.37 4.98
CA GLN A 607 -16.24 28.59 5.88
C GLN A 607 -16.08 28.93 7.35
N TYR A 608 -14.84 29.11 7.82
CA TYR A 608 -14.57 29.10 9.26
C TYR A 608 -14.32 30.50 9.84
N PRO A 609 -15.07 30.93 10.86
CA PRO A 609 -14.86 32.22 11.53
C PRO A 609 -13.46 32.40 12.13
N ASN A 610 -12.81 31.33 12.60
CA ASN A 610 -11.46 31.39 13.17
C ASN A 610 -10.36 31.73 12.13
N CYS A 611 -10.68 31.74 10.83
CA CYS A 611 -9.77 32.22 9.78
C CYS A 611 -9.79 33.75 9.64
N TRP A 612 -10.63 34.44 10.41
CA TRP A 612 -10.83 35.89 10.40
C TRP A 612 -10.69 36.47 11.81
N PRO A 613 -10.50 37.80 11.93
CA PRO A 613 -10.54 38.48 13.23
C PRO A 613 -11.81 38.14 14.03
N GLN A 614 -11.70 38.09 15.36
CA GLN A 614 -12.71 37.51 16.27
C GLN A 614 -14.12 38.11 16.21
N SER A 615 -14.30 39.26 15.55
CA SER A 615 -15.59 39.92 15.34
C SER A 615 -16.23 39.70 13.97
N LEU A 616 -15.56 38.99 13.05
CA LEU A 616 -15.99 38.82 11.66
C LEU A 616 -16.34 37.36 11.37
N ILE A 617 -17.37 37.17 10.53
CA ILE A 617 -17.72 35.87 9.95
C ILE A 617 -17.49 35.89 8.43
N PRO A 618 -17.26 34.73 7.78
CA PRO A 618 -17.02 34.66 6.34
C PRO A 618 -18.08 35.39 5.51
N ASN A 619 -19.38 35.21 5.82
CA ASN A 619 -20.46 35.88 5.11
C ASN A 619 -20.29 37.42 5.07
N GLN A 620 -19.88 38.05 6.17
CA GLN A 620 -19.66 39.50 6.22
C GLN A 620 -18.43 39.93 5.43
N VAL A 621 -17.35 39.15 5.49
CA VAL A 621 -16.10 39.46 4.79
C VAL A 621 -16.30 39.34 3.28
N PHE A 622 -16.92 38.26 2.82
CA PHE A 622 -17.08 37.98 1.39
C PHE A 622 -18.18 38.81 0.73
N GLN A 623 -19.12 39.41 1.49
CA GLN A 623 -20.04 40.42 0.94
C GLN A 623 -19.31 41.59 0.27
N THR A 624 -18.11 41.95 0.74
CA THR A 624 -17.28 43.00 0.09
C THR A 624 -16.73 42.59 -1.28
N LYS A 625 -16.81 41.29 -1.60
CA LYS A 625 -16.30 40.66 -2.84
C LYS A 625 -17.42 40.17 -3.76
N ALA A 626 -18.68 40.50 -3.46
CA ALA A 626 -19.84 40.05 -4.23
C ALA A 626 -19.79 40.50 -5.71
N THR A 627 -19.13 41.63 -6.02
CA THR A 627 -18.96 42.12 -7.39
C THR A 627 -18.10 41.21 -8.26
N ASP A 628 -17.24 40.39 -7.66
CA ASP A 628 -16.33 39.49 -8.36
C ASP A 628 -16.91 38.08 -8.55
N GLU A 629 -18.11 37.78 -8.04
CA GLU A 629 -18.72 36.44 -8.14
C GLU A 629 -18.80 35.94 -9.59
N GLN A 630 -19.24 36.78 -10.52
CA GLN A 630 -19.32 36.42 -11.93
C GLN A 630 -17.93 36.17 -12.52
N LYS A 631 -16.93 36.96 -12.13
CA LYS A 631 -15.54 36.77 -12.59
C LYS A 631 -14.97 35.44 -12.09
N VAL A 632 -15.22 35.12 -10.82
CA VAL A 632 -14.82 33.85 -10.20
C VAL A 632 -15.47 32.65 -10.91
N LEU A 633 -16.77 32.72 -11.20
CA LEU A 633 -17.47 31.66 -11.95
C LEU A 633 -16.90 31.50 -13.37
N ASN A 634 -16.63 32.60 -14.07
CA ASN A 634 -16.09 32.56 -15.43
C ASN A 634 -14.70 31.90 -15.48
N ILE A 635 -13.81 32.22 -14.53
CA ILE A 635 -12.48 31.60 -14.44
C ILE A 635 -12.61 30.09 -14.11
N ALA A 636 -13.52 29.73 -13.20
CA ALA A 636 -13.77 28.33 -12.87
C ALA A 636 -14.33 27.54 -14.08
N GLN A 637 -15.21 28.15 -14.87
CA GLN A 637 -15.73 27.56 -16.09
C GLN A 637 -14.60 27.31 -17.11
N ASP A 638 -13.70 28.28 -17.33
CA ASP A 638 -12.54 28.13 -18.23
C ASP A 638 -11.64 26.96 -17.79
N ILE A 639 -11.41 26.78 -16.49
CA ILE A 639 -10.70 25.62 -15.95
C ILE A 639 -11.43 24.31 -16.29
N LEU A 640 -12.74 24.24 -16.05
CA LEU A 640 -13.51 23.01 -16.31
C LEU A 640 -13.59 22.68 -17.80
N ASP A 641 -13.73 23.68 -18.69
CA ASP A 641 -13.77 23.49 -20.14
C ASP A 641 -12.44 22.91 -20.68
N LYS A 642 -11.32 23.37 -20.13
CA LYS A 642 -9.98 22.84 -20.44
C LYS A 642 -9.81 21.40 -19.97
N VAL A 643 -10.28 21.10 -18.76
CA VAL A 643 -10.26 19.74 -18.23
C VAL A 643 -11.18 18.83 -19.04
N GLU A 644 -12.38 19.28 -19.41
CA GLU A 644 -13.32 18.52 -20.25
C GLU A 644 -12.70 18.14 -21.60
N THR A 645 -12.06 19.12 -22.24
CA THR A 645 -11.36 18.94 -23.52
C THR A 645 -10.24 17.89 -23.39
N TYR A 646 -9.52 17.90 -22.27
CA TYR A 646 -8.45 16.92 -22.01
C TYR A 646 -8.97 15.51 -21.67
N LEU A 647 -10.13 15.42 -21.02
CA LEU A 647 -10.73 14.14 -20.60
C LEU A 647 -11.52 13.44 -21.71
N SER A 648 -11.90 14.19 -22.75
CA SER A 648 -12.54 13.70 -23.98
C SER A 648 -11.55 12.90 -24.83
#